data_AF-A0A1Y5I4L3-F1
#
_entry.id   AF-A0A1Y5I4L3-F1
#
_cell.length_a   1.000
_cell.length_b   1.000
_cell.length_c   1.000
_cell.angle_alpha   90.00
_cell.angle_beta   90.00
_cell.angle_gamma   90.00
#
_symmetry.space_group_name_H-M   'P 1'
#
loop_
_entity.id
_entity.type
_entity.pdbx_description
1 polymer ?
#
loop_
_entity_poly.entity_id
_entity_poly.type
_entity_poly.pdbx_seq_one_letter_code
_entity_poly.pdbx_strand_id
1 'polypeptide(L)'
;MAGGPTLANEIARAMRDSPLYVTIPAVMMTIILAIFILDQLSHGPLKGRRSPPVISVAPVWGGMVAFLAGPMRLMREAMPKYGEVFTVPVFHKRITFLIGPKVSEHFFKAKDTEMSQKEVYEFNVPTFGKGVVFDVDHTTRAEQFRFFADSLKSNRLRMYVGMMVKEAEDFFAKWGDEGEVNLLDELSELIVLTASRCLLGREIRETLYSEVTELVHDLDKGMVPLSVFFPYAPIEAHRKRDKARKKLAQIFDKVIQARRESGASEPDVLQTFIDARYKNGSKLSNDQVLGMLIAVLFAGQHTSSITSTWTGLLSIANKERVFPALEEEQRKIIKAHGNELDFDILAKMDELHFAVKEALRMHPPLIMLLRYAQSAFEVETTEGKKYTVPKGHIVATSPAFAHRLDSVYSEPDTYKPGRFREPNAEDKAAFASFIGFGGGRHGCMGETFAYMQIKTIWSILIRNFEFDMVGDLPEPDYEGMVVGPKHAGCRIKYKRRAKPLGKRGFTASASSQKTRSGSKRATMPITAEEMTYDKIVRVTDSKQRLAPRDGTFYGAPPKTWAERELETVDARELEALDALFETYVEGAYVEGSGLPTYEEALAGRENLRERAESERAASASDEGETVDSASESADEEKETAPFVRVPIRDAAGRSYGTGRRKTAVARVWLAPGPGEHKVNGRPYDEYFSSPTVRGEMVAPFFVSDTVGLFTAVVDVRGGGISGQAQACRHGISVALQNYDPVFRPALKAAGYLTRDSRIVERKKPGKAKARKSFAWVKR
;
A
#
# COMPACT_ATOMS: atom_id res chain seq x y z
N MET A 1 57.45 43.28 -41.99
CA MET A 1 56.60 42.16 -41.53
C MET A 1 57.38 41.39 -40.48
N ALA A 2 56.85 41.21 -39.27
CA ALA A 2 57.31 40.23 -38.28
C ALA A 2 56.33 40.25 -37.10
N GLY A 3 55.50 39.21 -36.95
CA GLY A 3 54.66 39.05 -35.76
C GLY A 3 55.44 38.28 -34.69
N GLY A 4 55.57 38.85 -33.48
CA GLY A 4 56.08 38.10 -32.33
C GLY A 4 55.14 36.94 -31.97
N PRO A 5 55.63 35.88 -31.30
CA PRO A 5 54.77 34.79 -30.84
C PRO A 5 53.73 35.33 -29.87
N THR A 6 52.48 34.94 -30.04
CA THR A 6 51.41 35.27 -29.09
C THR A 6 51.54 34.43 -27.82
N LEU A 7 51.07 34.96 -26.69
CA LEU A 7 51.09 34.28 -25.38
C LEU A 7 50.49 32.86 -25.44
N ALA A 8 49.48 32.63 -26.29
CA ALA A 8 48.88 31.32 -26.53
C ALA A 8 49.89 30.30 -27.13
N ASN A 9 50.80 30.73 -28.01
CA ASN A 9 51.83 29.87 -28.60
C ASN A 9 52.95 29.54 -27.60
N GLU A 10 53.24 30.45 -26.66
CA GLU A 10 54.21 30.19 -25.59
C GLU A 10 53.65 29.24 -24.53
N ILE A 11 52.38 29.44 -24.12
CA ILE A 11 51.65 28.48 -23.27
C ILE A 11 51.57 27.11 -23.95
N ALA A 12 51.27 27.06 -25.26
CA ALA A 12 51.20 25.80 -26.03
C ALA A 12 52.56 25.11 -26.27
N ARG A 13 53.69 25.80 -26.03
CA ARG A 13 55.02 25.20 -25.90
C ARG A 13 55.29 24.74 -24.47
N ALA A 14 55.15 25.63 -23.49
CA ALA A 14 55.38 25.32 -22.08
C ALA A 14 54.54 24.14 -21.56
N MET A 15 53.31 23.97 -22.07
CA MET A 15 52.53 22.75 -21.82
C MET A 15 53.13 21.52 -22.50
N ARG A 16 53.50 21.60 -23.78
CA ARG A 16 54.02 20.49 -24.59
C ARG A 16 55.39 19.97 -24.11
N ASP A 17 56.23 20.88 -23.63
CA ASP A 17 57.58 20.61 -23.13
C ASP A 17 57.55 20.18 -21.64
N SER A 18 56.38 20.22 -20.99
CA SER A 18 56.19 19.72 -19.62
C SER A 18 56.08 18.19 -19.60
N PRO A 19 56.76 17.47 -18.68
CA PRO A 19 56.61 16.02 -18.54
C PRO A 19 55.16 15.59 -18.22
N LEU A 20 54.31 16.49 -17.73
CA LEU A 20 52.88 16.24 -17.52
C LEU A 20 52.12 15.98 -18.83
N TYR A 21 52.55 16.55 -19.95
CA TYR A 21 51.86 16.41 -21.24
C TYR A 21 52.02 15.01 -21.87
N VAL A 22 53.09 14.30 -21.53
CA VAL A 22 53.28 12.89 -21.93
C VAL A 22 52.82 11.95 -20.81
N THR A 23 53.09 12.28 -19.54
CA THR A 23 52.73 11.38 -18.43
C THR A 23 51.22 11.34 -18.15
N ILE A 24 50.44 12.41 -18.31
CA ILE A 24 48.98 12.34 -18.10
C ILE A 24 48.31 11.41 -19.14
N PRO A 25 48.54 11.55 -20.46
CA PRO A 25 48.01 10.59 -21.45
C PRO A 25 48.56 9.17 -21.26
N ALA A 26 49.85 9.00 -20.91
CA ALA A 26 50.43 7.68 -20.67
C ALA A 26 49.80 7.01 -19.44
N VAL A 27 49.67 7.71 -18.31
CA VAL A 27 49.01 7.19 -17.10
C VAL A 27 47.53 6.91 -17.37
N MET A 28 46.81 7.79 -18.08
CA MET A 28 45.43 7.51 -18.50
C MET A 28 45.33 6.27 -19.40
N MET A 29 46.23 6.10 -20.37
CA MET A 29 46.28 4.92 -21.24
C MET A 29 46.66 3.65 -20.45
N THR A 30 47.58 3.73 -19.49
CA THR A 30 47.94 2.62 -18.60
C THR A 30 46.79 2.28 -17.64
N ILE A 31 46.04 3.26 -17.14
CA ILE A 31 44.82 3.05 -16.35
C ILE A 31 43.73 2.41 -17.22
N ILE A 32 43.51 2.88 -18.45
CA ILE A 32 42.55 2.28 -19.39
C ILE A 32 42.96 0.84 -19.74
N LEU A 33 44.25 0.58 -19.97
CA LEU A 33 44.77 -0.75 -20.27
C LEU A 33 44.71 -1.67 -19.04
N ALA A 34 44.98 -1.16 -17.84
CA ALA A 34 44.81 -1.90 -16.60
C ALA A 34 43.34 -2.20 -16.29
N ILE A 35 42.42 -1.25 -16.53
CA ILE A 35 40.97 -1.46 -16.44
C ILE A 35 40.51 -2.49 -17.47
N PHE A 36 41.01 -2.44 -18.71
CA PHE A 36 40.71 -3.42 -19.74
C PHE A 36 41.22 -4.83 -19.37
N ILE A 37 42.48 -4.94 -18.93
CA ILE A 37 43.06 -6.21 -18.48
C ILE A 37 42.32 -6.73 -17.24
N LEU A 38 41.97 -5.88 -16.28
CA LEU A 38 41.17 -6.25 -15.11
C LEU A 38 39.76 -6.68 -15.50
N ASP A 39 39.06 -5.98 -16.41
CA ASP A 39 37.76 -6.39 -16.94
C ASP A 39 37.84 -7.78 -17.60
N GLN A 40 38.84 -8.01 -18.46
CA GLN A 40 39.04 -9.30 -19.13
C GLN A 40 39.49 -10.43 -18.18
N LEU A 41 40.11 -10.13 -17.03
CA LEU A 41 40.53 -11.13 -16.03
C LEU A 41 39.46 -11.40 -14.97
N SER A 42 38.81 -10.38 -14.43
CA SER A 42 37.75 -10.51 -13.41
C SER A 42 36.39 -10.87 -14.01
N HIS A 43 36.17 -10.56 -15.29
CA HIS A 43 34.97 -10.93 -16.04
C HIS A 43 35.30 -11.72 -17.31
N GLY A 44 36.44 -12.42 -17.31
CA GLY A 44 36.74 -13.47 -18.26
C GLY A 44 35.54 -14.43 -18.34
N PRO A 45 35.09 -14.80 -19.55
CA PRO A 45 33.73 -15.31 -19.72
C PRO A 45 33.55 -16.60 -18.93
N LEU A 46 32.51 -16.63 -18.10
CA LEU A 46 31.92 -17.88 -17.62
C LEU A 46 31.40 -18.65 -18.83
N LYS A 47 32.30 -19.40 -19.49
CA LYS A 47 32.00 -20.38 -20.54
C LYS A 47 31.34 -21.65 -19.96
N GLY A 48 30.51 -21.48 -18.93
CA GLY A 48 29.60 -22.51 -18.48
C GLY A 48 28.55 -22.73 -19.56
N ARG A 49 28.23 -24.00 -19.84
CA ARG A 49 27.29 -24.42 -20.89
C ARG A 49 25.83 -23.93 -20.68
N ARG A 50 25.58 -23.18 -19.60
CA ARG A 50 24.30 -22.56 -19.22
C ARG A 50 24.40 -21.06 -18.89
N SER A 51 25.52 -20.37 -19.12
CA SER A 51 25.57 -18.93 -18.80
C SER A 51 24.71 -18.12 -19.78
N PRO A 52 23.96 -17.09 -19.33
CA PRO A 52 23.17 -16.21 -20.19
C PRO A 52 23.96 -15.66 -21.38
N PRO A 53 23.37 -15.59 -22.59
CA PRO A 53 24.03 -15.01 -23.75
C PRO A 53 24.35 -13.53 -23.49
N VAL A 54 25.59 -13.12 -23.78
CA VAL A 54 26.00 -11.72 -23.71
C VAL A 54 25.78 -11.06 -25.07
N ILE A 55 25.24 -9.84 -25.09
CA ILE A 55 25.03 -9.10 -26.34
C ILE A 55 26.37 -8.84 -27.06
N SER A 56 26.35 -8.86 -28.40
CA SER A 56 27.53 -8.50 -29.21
C SER A 56 27.68 -6.98 -29.29
N VAL A 57 28.71 -6.43 -28.64
CA VAL A 57 29.02 -5.00 -28.57
C VAL A 57 30.53 -4.79 -28.53
N ALA A 58 30.99 -3.57 -28.86
CA ALA A 58 32.40 -3.18 -28.71
C ALA A 58 32.89 -3.34 -27.24
N PRO A 59 34.13 -3.81 -27.00
CA PRO A 59 34.68 -3.99 -25.66
C PRO A 59 34.66 -2.73 -24.79
N VAL A 60 34.55 -2.93 -23.46
CA VAL A 60 34.48 -1.91 -22.39
C VAL A 60 33.27 -0.96 -22.48
N TRP A 61 33.12 -0.25 -23.60
CA TRP A 61 32.20 0.88 -23.75
C TRP A 61 30.95 0.57 -24.57
N GLY A 62 30.99 -0.42 -25.47
CA GLY A 62 29.90 -0.64 -26.44
C GLY A 62 28.55 -0.96 -25.81
N GLY A 63 28.53 -1.72 -24.72
CA GLY A 63 27.29 -2.01 -23.99
C GLY A 63 26.79 -0.83 -23.12
N MET A 64 27.69 0.04 -22.65
CA MET A 64 27.29 1.33 -22.06
C MET A 64 26.64 2.24 -23.12
N VAL A 65 27.26 2.36 -24.30
CA VAL A 65 26.70 3.15 -25.42
C VAL A 65 25.35 2.59 -25.85
N ALA A 66 25.19 1.27 -25.96
CA ALA A 66 23.92 0.63 -26.29
C ALA A 66 22.84 0.84 -25.21
N PHE A 67 23.21 0.91 -23.94
CA PHE A 67 22.29 1.23 -22.83
C PHE A 67 21.89 2.71 -22.81
N LEU A 68 22.85 3.62 -23.01
CA LEU A 68 22.62 5.07 -23.10
C LEU A 68 21.84 5.48 -24.36
N ALA A 69 21.91 4.69 -25.44
CA ALA A 69 21.07 4.84 -26.64
C ALA A 69 19.58 4.47 -26.42
N GLY A 70 19.19 4.14 -25.18
CA GLY A 70 17.82 3.90 -24.75
C GLY A 70 17.56 2.42 -24.42
N PRO A 71 17.20 2.07 -23.18
CA PRO A 71 17.00 0.66 -22.78
C PRO A 71 15.86 -0.01 -23.56
N MET A 72 14.82 0.74 -23.95
CA MET A 72 13.73 0.23 -24.80
C MET A 72 14.21 -0.18 -26.19
N ARG A 73 15.13 0.58 -26.79
CA ARG A 73 15.75 0.24 -28.07
C ARG A 73 16.64 -1.00 -27.92
N LEU A 74 17.47 -1.02 -26.88
CA LEU A 74 18.34 -2.15 -26.55
C LEU A 74 17.55 -3.46 -26.40
N MET A 75 16.46 -3.48 -25.63
CA MET A 75 15.60 -4.66 -25.48
C MET A 75 14.93 -5.07 -26.81
N ARG A 76 14.48 -4.11 -27.63
CA ARG A 76 13.89 -4.37 -28.96
C ARG A 76 14.90 -4.99 -29.93
N GLU A 77 16.17 -4.59 -29.87
CA GLU A 77 17.25 -5.15 -30.72
C GLU A 77 17.84 -6.47 -30.19
N ALA A 78 17.70 -6.75 -28.89
CA ALA A 78 18.27 -7.92 -28.22
C ALA A 78 17.29 -9.11 -28.11
N MET A 79 16.02 -8.85 -27.74
CA MET A 79 15.02 -9.89 -27.49
C MET A 79 14.86 -10.88 -28.67
N PRO A 80 14.77 -10.44 -29.96
CA PRO A 80 14.63 -11.38 -31.08
C PRO A 80 15.89 -12.20 -31.39
N LYS A 81 17.07 -11.81 -30.84
CA LYS A 81 18.37 -12.47 -31.10
C LYS A 81 18.78 -13.42 -29.97
N TYR A 82 18.37 -13.12 -28.74
CA TYR A 82 18.84 -13.80 -27.54
C TYR A 82 17.73 -14.42 -26.68
N GLY A 83 16.45 -14.08 -26.94
CA GLY A 83 15.29 -14.57 -26.20
C GLY A 83 15.11 -13.90 -24.84
N GLU A 84 14.30 -14.53 -23.98
CA GLU A 84 13.84 -14.03 -22.68
C GLU A 84 14.96 -13.71 -21.66
N VAL A 85 16.17 -14.25 -21.86
CA VAL A 85 17.30 -14.15 -20.92
C VAL A 85 18.57 -13.77 -21.66
N PHE A 86 19.12 -12.57 -21.39
CA PHE A 86 20.36 -12.08 -22.01
C PHE A 86 21.10 -11.11 -21.09
N THR A 87 22.39 -10.83 -21.37
CA THR A 87 23.25 -10.00 -20.52
C THR A 87 23.90 -8.85 -21.28
N VAL A 88 23.85 -7.67 -20.67
CA VAL A 88 24.42 -6.41 -21.17
C VAL A 88 25.63 -6.04 -20.29
N PRO A 89 26.84 -5.86 -20.86
CA PRO A 89 27.99 -5.37 -20.12
C PRO A 89 27.96 -3.83 -20.06
N VAL A 90 27.98 -3.25 -18.85
CA VAL A 90 27.97 -1.79 -18.62
C VAL A 90 29.08 -1.47 -17.64
N PHE A 91 30.24 -1.05 -18.16
CA PHE A 91 31.51 -1.05 -17.43
C PHE A 91 31.76 -2.44 -16.78
N HIS A 92 32.30 -2.44 -15.55
CA HIS A 92 32.50 -3.59 -14.68
C HIS A 92 31.19 -4.24 -14.17
N LYS A 93 30.00 -3.79 -14.59
CA LYS A 93 28.72 -4.39 -14.17
C LYS A 93 28.11 -5.20 -15.30
N ARG A 94 27.51 -6.34 -14.96
CA ARG A 94 26.74 -7.17 -15.89
C ARG A 94 25.26 -7.06 -15.53
N ILE A 95 24.45 -6.60 -16.47
CA ILE A 95 22.99 -6.49 -16.33
C ILE A 95 22.35 -7.65 -17.08
N THR A 96 21.86 -8.66 -16.36
CA THR A 96 21.10 -9.78 -16.95
C THR A 96 19.61 -9.44 -16.94
N PHE A 97 19.04 -9.37 -18.13
CA PHE A 97 17.62 -9.14 -18.36
C PHE A 97 16.85 -10.46 -18.25
N LEU A 98 15.71 -10.43 -17.57
CA LEU A 98 14.69 -11.47 -17.50
C LEU A 98 13.38 -10.84 -18.01
N ILE A 99 12.98 -11.16 -19.24
CA ILE A 99 11.87 -10.52 -19.96
C ILE A 99 10.83 -11.56 -20.37
N GLY A 100 9.56 -11.26 -20.10
CA GLY A 100 8.43 -12.17 -20.30
C GLY A 100 7.99 -12.87 -19.02
N PRO A 101 6.71 -13.30 -18.90
CA PRO A 101 6.15 -13.70 -17.61
C PRO A 101 6.87 -14.88 -16.95
N LYS A 102 7.30 -15.88 -17.73
CA LYS A 102 7.91 -17.12 -17.25
C LYS A 102 9.21 -16.89 -16.46
N VAL A 103 10.09 -16.03 -16.97
CA VAL A 103 11.38 -15.71 -16.31
C VAL A 103 11.25 -14.56 -15.30
N SER A 104 10.30 -13.64 -15.52
CA SER A 104 10.03 -12.55 -14.58
C SER A 104 9.36 -13.04 -13.30
N GLU A 105 8.59 -14.14 -13.35
CA GLU A 105 8.07 -14.84 -12.16
C GLU A 105 9.17 -15.15 -11.15
N HIS A 106 10.34 -15.63 -11.60
CA HIS A 106 11.48 -15.91 -10.72
C HIS A 106 12.03 -14.61 -10.08
N PHE A 107 12.17 -13.52 -10.85
CA PHE A 107 12.61 -12.21 -10.34
C PHE A 107 11.70 -11.67 -9.21
N PHE A 108 10.38 -11.89 -9.29
CA PHE A 108 9.43 -11.43 -8.27
C PHE A 108 9.25 -12.40 -7.09
N LYS A 109 9.48 -13.71 -7.29
CA LYS A 109 9.39 -14.75 -6.24
C LYS A 109 10.71 -15.03 -5.50
N ALA A 110 11.85 -14.57 -6.04
CA ALA A 110 13.17 -14.71 -5.43
C ALA A 110 13.22 -14.15 -3.99
N LYS A 111 14.05 -14.77 -3.16
CA LYS A 111 14.29 -14.31 -1.77
C LYS A 111 15.31 -13.18 -1.77
N ASP A 112 15.21 -12.24 -0.82
CA ASP A 112 16.20 -11.18 -0.59
C ASP A 112 17.67 -11.69 -0.49
N THR A 113 17.86 -12.91 0.03
CA THR A 113 19.15 -13.60 0.17
C THR A 113 19.74 -14.12 -1.15
N GLU A 114 18.96 -14.06 -2.24
CA GLU A 114 19.28 -14.50 -3.60
C GLU A 114 19.25 -13.31 -4.56
N MET A 115 18.22 -12.45 -4.45
CA MET A 115 18.09 -11.18 -5.18
C MET A 115 17.76 -10.02 -4.24
N SER A 116 18.75 -9.16 -4.00
CA SER A 116 18.63 -8.00 -3.10
C SER A 116 18.24 -6.71 -3.83
N GLN A 117 17.53 -5.81 -3.14
CA GLN A 117 17.32 -4.42 -3.58
C GLN A 117 18.41 -3.45 -3.11
N LYS A 118 19.22 -3.79 -2.09
CA LYS A 118 20.09 -2.81 -1.41
C LYS A 118 21.11 -2.19 -2.38
N GLU A 119 21.90 -3.03 -3.02
CA GLU A 119 23.07 -2.68 -3.84
C GLU A 119 22.73 -1.94 -5.15
N VAL A 120 21.44 -1.93 -5.54
CA VAL A 120 20.93 -1.24 -6.73
C VAL A 120 20.14 0.04 -6.43
N TYR A 121 19.70 0.24 -5.17
CA TYR A 121 18.92 1.42 -4.76
C TYR A 121 19.57 2.22 -3.61
N GLU A 122 20.78 1.86 -3.17
CA GLU A 122 21.58 2.59 -2.17
C GLU A 122 21.83 4.06 -2.54
N PHE A 123 21.77 4.43 -3.83
CA PHE A 123 21.87 5.82 -4.27
C PHE A 123 20.80 6.77 -3.69
N ASN A 124 19.71 6.23 -3.14
CA ASN A 124 18.65 6.99 -2.47
C ASN A 124 18.99 7.34 -1.00
N VAL A 125 20.00 6.71 -0.39
CA VAL A 125 20.38 6.94 1.03
C VAL A 125 20.70 8.40 1.37
N PRO A 126 21.34 9.22 0.52
CA PRO A 126 21.49 10.65 0.79
C PRO A 126 20.15 11.41 0.82
N THR A 127 19.22 11.04 -0.05
CA THR A 127 17.90 11.68 -0.20
C THR A 127 16.95 11.30 0.92
N PHE A 128 16.91 10.02 1.31
CA PHE A 128 16.01 9.52 2.34
C PHE A 128 16.63 9.69 3.74
N GLY A 129 17.89 9.31 3.92
CA GLY A 129 18.59 9.31 5.20
C GLY A 129 19.23 7.99 5.57
N LYS A 130 20.05 8.04 6.62
CA LYS A 130 20.65 6.85 7.25
C LYS A 130 19.64 6.15 8.14
N GLY A 131 19.80 4.84 8.31
CA GLY A 131 18.88 4.01 9.10
C GLY A 131 17.48 3.89 8.48
N VAL A 132 17.33 4.14 7.17
CA VAL A 132 16.06 4.16 6.44
C VAL A 132 16.15 3.36 5.13
N VAL A 133 15.16 2.50 4.89
CA VAL A 133 14.91 1.70 3.68
C VAL A 133 16.16 0.98 3.16
N PHE A 134 16.93 1.60 2.26
CA PHE A 134 18.06 0.95 1.60
C PHE A 134 19.32 0.91 2.48
N ASP A 135 19.47 1.82 3.44
CA ASP A 135 20.65 1.88 4.33
C ASP A 135 20.69 0.72 5.34
N VAL A 136 19.53 0.21 5.76
CA VAL A 136 19.40 -0.84 6.78
C VAL A 136 19.57 -2.27 6.22
N ASP A 137 19.64 -3.25 7.11
CA ASP A 137 19.60 -4.69 6.82
C ASP A 137 18.18 -5.18 6.49
N HIS A 138 18.03 -6.44 6.08
CA HIS A 138 16.74 -7.00 5.65
C HIS A 138 15.70 -7.15 6.78
N THR A 139 16.10 -7.36 8.03
CA THR A 139 15.18 -7.52 9.16
C THR A 139 14.59 -6.16 9.57
N THR A 140 15.45 -5.16 9.78
CA THR A 140 15.02 -3.77 10.03
C THR A 140 14.23 -3.22 8.85
N ARG A 141 14.60 -3.54 7.60
CA ARG A 141 13.82 -3.17 6.40
C ARG A 141 12.43 -3.80 6.40
N ALA A 142 12.28 -5.08 6.74
CA ALA A 142 10.99 -5.74 6.82
C ALA A 142 10.06 -5.07 7.86
N GLU A 143 10.61 -4.61 8.99
CA GLU A 143 9.84 -3.81 9.96
C GLU A 143 9.46 -2.42 9.45
N GLN A 144 10.35 -1.73 8.73
CA GLN A 144 10.00 -0.46 8.08
C GLN A 144 8.93 -0.63 6.99
N PHE A 145 8.96 -1.73 6.24
CA PHE A 145 7.92 -2.08 5.27
C PHE A 145 6.59 -2.44 5.95
N ARG A 146 6.62 -3.03 7.15
CA ARG A 146 5.40 -3.17 7.99
C ARG A 146 4.82 -1.80 8.33
N PHE A 147 5.63 -0.81 8.72
CA PHE A 147 5.11 0.54 9.01
C PHE A 147 4.52 1.23 7.78
N PHE A 148 5.10 1.03 6.58
CA PHE A 148 4.50 1.49 5.32
C PHE A 148 3.16 0.79 5.01
N ALA A 149 3.06 -0.52 5.24
CA ALA A 149 1.80 -1.24 5.07
C ALA A 149 0.74 -0.80 6.11
N ASP A 150 1.13 -0.60 7.37
CA ASP A 150 0.26 -0.14 8.46
C ASP A 150 -0.36 1.25 8.17
N SER A 151 0.38 2.15 7.50
CA SER A 151 -0.14 3.47 7.11
C SER A 151 -1.03 3.45 5.87
N LEU A 152 -0.99 2.37 5.07
CA LEU A 152 -1.75 2.20 3.82
C LEU A 152 -2.88 1.16 3.93
N LYS A 153 -3.22 0.69 5.14
CA LYS A 153 -4.37 -0.18 5.40
C LYS A 153 -5.70 0.46 4.97
N SER A 154 -6.66 -0.36 4.55
CA SER A 154 -7.95 0.10 3.99
C SER A 154 -8.75 1.04 4.90
N ASN A 155 -8.61 0.94 6.23
CA ASN A 155 -9.20 1.88 7.18
C ASN A 155 -8.57 3.30 7.09
N ARG A 156 -7.25 3.40 6.90
CA ARG A 156 -6.56 4.66 6.61
C ARG A 156 -6.93 5.19 5.23
N LEU A 157 -6.94 4.34 4.21
CA LEU A 157 -7.31 4.73 2.84
C LEU A 157 -8.73 5.33 2.75
N ARG A 158 -9.70 4.80 3.52
CA ARG A 158 -11.04 5.38 3.66
C ARG A 158 -11.03 6.83 4.15
N MET A 159 -10.13 7.18 5.07
CA MET A 159 -9.96 8.55 5.55
C MET A 159 -9.25 9.42 4.51
N TYR A 160 -8.22 8.89 3.85
CA TYR A 160 -7.48 9.60 2.80
C TYR A 160 -8.35 9.93 1.58
N VAL A 161 -9.27 9.06 1.16
CA VAL A 161 -10.20 9.36 0.06
C VAL A 161 -11.04 10.60 0.36
N GLY A 162 -11.55 10.78 1.59
CA GLY A 162 -12.27 12.00 1.97
C GLY A 162 -11.42 13.27 1.83
N MET A 163 -10.12 13.18 2.10
CA MET A 163 -9.17 14.27 1.90
C MET A 163 -8.87 14.51 0.40
N MET A 164 -8.66 13.42 -0.37
CA MET A 164 -8.42 13.45 -1.81
C MET A 164 -9.58 14.08 -2.57
N VAL A 165 -10.83 13.70 -2.23
CA VAL A 165 -12.05 14.27 -2.81
C VAL A 165 -12.08 15.76 -2.52
N LYS A 166 -11.99 16.19 -1.25
CA LYS A 166 -12.07 17.61 -0.89
C LYS A 166 -11.03 18.46 -1.61
N GLU A 167 -9.76 18.06 -1.60
CA GLU A 167 -8.69 18.80 -2.28
C GLU A 167 -8.90 18.87 -3.80
N ALA A 168 -9.40 17.81 -4.44
CA ALA A 168 -9.70 17.79 -5.86
C ALA A 168 -10.96 18.62 -6.22
N GLU A 169 -12.00 18.62 -5.37
CA GLU A 169 -13.16 19.50 -5.50
C GLU A 169 -12.75 20.97 -5.34
N ASP A 170 -12.00 21.31 -4.28
CA ASP A 170 -11.47 22.66 -4.02
C ASP A 170 -10.50 23.14 -5.13
N PHE A 171 -9.83 22.22 -5.83
CA PHE A 171 -8.94 22.50 -6.95
C PHE A 171 -9.71 22.77 -8.25
N PHE A 172 -10.54 21.83 -8.72
CA PHE A 172 -11.29 21.98 -9.98
C PHE A 172 -12.50 22.93 -9.88
N ALA A 173 -12.87 23.38 -8.69
CA ALA A 173 -13.76 24.53 -8.49
C ALA A 173 -13.15 25.86 -8.97
N LYS A 174 -11.81 25.95 -9.13
CA LYS A 174 -11.11 27.15 -9.63
C LYS A 174 -11.15 27.27 -11.17
N TRP A 175 -11.36 26.16 -11.88
CA TRP A 175 -11.44 26.15 -13.34
C TRP A 175 -12.67 26.93 -13.83
N GLY A 176 -12.60 27.52 -15.02
CA GLY A 176 -13.68 28.31 -15.60
C GLY A 176 -14.83 27.47 -16.14
N ASP A 177 -15.65 28.08 -17.00
CA ASP A 177 -16.63 27.37 -17.83
C ASP A 177 -15.99 26.74 -19.08
N GLU A 178 -14.86 27.27 -19.55
CA GLU A 178 -14.00 26.66 -20.57
C GLU A 178 -12.58 27.22 -20.48
N GLY A 179 -11.61 26.49 -21.02
CA GLY A 179 -10.20 26.91 -21.03
C GLY A 179 -9.26 25.89 -21.66
N GLU A 180 -7.96 26.20 -21.64
CA GLU A 180 -6.89 25.31 -22.09
C GLU A 180 -5.78 25.26 -21.04
N VAL A 181 -5.38 24.04 -20.64
CA VAL A 181 -4.40 23.79 -19.57
C VAL A 181 -3.34 22.80 -20.02
N ASN A 182 -2.21 22.77 -19.31
CA ASN A 182 -1.31 21.64 -19.35
C ASN A 182 -1.76 20.62 -18.28
N LEU A 183 -2.21 19.45 -18.73
CA LEU A 183 -2.73 18.42 -17.85
C LEU A 183 -1.64 17.88 -16.89
N LEU A 184 -0.37 17.85 -17.29
CA LEU A 184 0.71 17.39 -16.44
C LEU A 184 0.96 18.34 -15.26
N ASP A 185 0.89 19.65 -15.51
CA ASP A 185 1.09 20.68 -14.47
C ASP A 185 -0.04 20.65 -13.44
N GLU A 186 -1.30 20.72 -13.91
CA GLU A 186 -2.51 20.72 -13.07
C GLU A 186 -2.59 19.46 -12.19
N LEU A 187 -2.32 18.29 -12.77
CA LEU A 187 -2.37 17.02 -12.03
C LEU A 187 -1.19 16.84 -11.08
N SER A 188 -0.01 17.39 -11.41
CA SER A 188 1.13 17.36 -10.49
C SER A 188 0.89 18.25 -9.28
N GLU A 189 0.35 19.47 -9.44
CA GLU A 189 0.00 20.33 -8.31
C GLU A 189 -1.04 19.66 -7.40
N LEU A 190 -2.12 19.13 -7.96
CA LEU A 190 -3.17 18.46 -7.19
C LEU A 190 -2.67 17.18 -6.48
N ILE A 191 -1.74 16.44 -7.08
CA ILE A 191 -1.15 15.24 -6.45
C ILE A 191 -0.16 15.61 -5.35
N VAL A 192 0.58 16.72 -5.46
CA VAL A 192 1.38 17.28 -4.35
C VAL A 192 0.48 17.77 -3.21
N LEU A 193 -0.63 18.45 -3.49
CA LEU A 193 -1.59 18.92 -2.49
C LEU A 193 -2.23 17.76 -1.71
N THR A 194 -2.74 16.75 -2.41
CA THR A 194 -3.37 15.56 -1.81
C THR A 194 -2.37 14.68 -1.07
N ALA A 195 -1.17 14.45 -1.63
CA ALA A 195 -0.09 13.75 -0.93
C ALA A 195 0.33 14.51 0.34
N SER A 196 0.46 15.83 0.29
CA SER A 196 0.80 16.65 1.46
C SER A 196 -0.23 16.48 2.58
N ARG A 197 -1.54 16.53 2.28
CA ARG A 197 -2.58 16.39 3.30
C ARG A 197 -2.64 14.98 3.91
N CYS A 198 -2.51 13.93 3.10
CA CYS A 198 -2.62 12.54 3.56
C CYS A 198 -1.34 12.01 4.24
N LEU A 199 -0.16 12.45 3.79
CA LEU A 199 1.12 11.93 4.24
C LEU A 199 1.78 12.79 5.32
N LEU A 200 1.88 14.11 5.09
CA LEU A 200 2.68 15.04 5.90
C LEU A 200 1.86 15.74 6.99
N GLY A 201 0.54 15.62 6.93
CA GLY A 201 -0.38 16.12 7.94
C GLY A 201 -0.91 17.54 7.67
N ARG A 202 -1.85 17.93 8.54
CA ARG A 202 -2.61 19.18 8.39
C ARG A 202 -1.72 20.41 8.54
N GLU A 203 -0.79 20.38 9.48
CA GLU A 203 0.07 21.50 9.85
C GLU A 203 0.97 21.93 8.68
N ILE A 204 1.59 20.93 8.02
CA ILE A 204 2.39 21.15 6.81
C ILE A 204 1.50 21.70 5.68
N ARG A 205 0.37 21.04 5.41
CA ARG A 205 -0.56 21.40 4.33
C ARG A 205 -1.17 22.80 4.48
N GLU A 206 -1.44 23.26 5.70
CA GLU A 206 -2.10 24.56 5.97
C GLU A 206 -1.13 25.70 6.27
N THR A 207 0.12 25.45 6.71
CA THR A 207 1.05 26.54 7.11
C THR A 207 2.43 26.54 6.47
N LEU A 208 2.97 25.39 6.06
CA LEU A 208 4.34 25.28 5.54
C LEU A 208 4.42 24.75 4.10
N TYR A 209 3.27 24.67 3.41
CA TYR A 209 3.14 24.02 2.11
C TYR A 209 4.17 24.51 1.07
N SER A 210 4.34 25.82 0.89
CA SER A 210 5.28 26.38 -0.09
C SER A 210 6.74 26.05 0.25
N GLU A 211 7.19 26.30 1.49
CA GLU A 211 8.57 26.02 1.92
C GLU A 211 8.88 24.52 1.83
N VAL A 212 7.97 23.65 2.26
CA VAL A 212 8.17 22.19 2.17
C VAL A 212 8.14 21.70 0.71
N THR A 213 7.29 22.28 -0.15
CA THR A 213 7.25 21.95 -1.58
C THR A 213 8.56 22.34 -2.28
N GLU A 214 9.08 23.54 -2.03
CA GLU A 214 10.38 23.99 -2.56
C GLU A 214 11.52 23.07 -2.10
N LEU A 215 11.53 22.66 -0.83
CA LEU A 215 12.55 21.76 -0.27
C LEU A 215 12.44 20.33 -0.82
N VAL A 216 11.23 19.79 -1.01
CA VAL A 216 11.02 18.47 -1.66
C VAL A 216 11.44 18.51 -3.13
N HIS A 217 11.19 19.62 -3.83
CA HIS A 217 11.67 19.84 -5.20
C HIS A 217 13.22 19.96 -5.28
N ASP A 218 13.88 20.57 -4.29
CA ASP A 218 15.35 20.59 -4.22
C ASP A 218 15.95 19.22 -3.81
N LEU A 219 15.21 18.36 -3.10
CA LEU A 219 15.57 16.94 -2.94
C LEU A 219 15.49 16.19 -4.28
N ASP A 220 14.42 16.42 -5.03
CA ASP A 220 14.11 15.71 -6.28
C ASP A 220 15.11 16.04 -7.38
N LYS A 221 15.41 17.34 -7.57
CA LYS A 221 16.51 17.81 -8.43
C LYS A 221 17.89 17.44 -7.92
N GLY A 222 17.98 16.87 -6.71
CA GLY A 222 19.15 16.19 -6.17
C GLY A 222 19.42 14.79 -6.71
N MET A 223 18.48 14.20 -7.46
CA MET A 223 18.51 12.80 -7.90
C MET A 223 18.71 12.69 -9.42
N VAL A 224 19.86 13.18 -9.88
CA VAL A 224 20.25 13.19 -11.30
C VAL A 224 20.77 11.82 -11.76
N PRO A 225 20.85 11.50 -13.07
CA PRO A 225 21.37 10.22 -13.55
C PRO A 225 22.79 9.87 -13.06
N LEU A 226 23.62 10.88 -12.76
CA LEU A 226 24.96 10.67 -12.16
C LEU A 226 24.88 10.12 -10.71
N SER A 227 23.82 10.42 -9.97
CA SER A 227 23.64 10.01 -8.57
C SER A 227 23.56 8.49 -8.42
N VAL A 228 23.09 7.76 -9.44
CA VAL A 228 23.03 6.28 -9.47
C VAL A 228 24.43 5.64 -9.37
N PHE A 229 25.46 6.33 -9.86
CA PHE A 229 26.85 5.87 -9.82
C PHE A 229 27.68 6.56 -8.72
N PHE A 230 27.41 7.84 -8.45
CA PHE A 230 28.18 8.66 -7.52
C PHE A 230 27.26 9.51 -6.61
N PRO A 231 26.47 8.90 -5.70
CA PRO A 231 25.42 9.58 -4.94
C PRO A 231 25.92 10.71 -4.01
N TYR A 232 27.21 10.72 -3.70
CA TYR A 232 27.89 11.72 -2.88
C TYR A 232 28.86 12.63 -3.68
N ALA A 233 28.77 12.66 -5.01
CA ALA A 233 29.62 13.53 -5.83
C ALA A 233 29.47 15.02 -5.43
N PRO A 234 30.54 15.83 -5.40
CA PRO A 234 30.52 17.21 -4.87
C PRO A 234 29.90 18.25 -5.84
N ILE A 235 28.82 17.87 -6.53
CA ILE A 235 28.08 18.71 -7.48
C ILE A 235 27.01 19.56 -6.79
N GLU A 236 26.58 20.64 -7.45
CA GLU A 236 25.60 21.58 -6.88
C GLU A 236 24.23 20.95 -6.57
N ALA A 237 23.75 20.03 -7.42
CA ALA A 237 22.50 19.30 -7.18
C ALA A 237 22.51 18.54 -5.83
N HIS A 238 23.61 17.83 -5.52
CA HIS A 238 23.76 17.12 -4.26
C HIS A 238 23.89 18.07 -3.06
N ARG A 239 24.58 19.22 -3.22
CA ARG A 239 24.66 20.23 -2.16
C ARG A 239 23.29 20.82 -1.81
N LYS A 240 22.45 21.09 -2.83
CA LYS A 240 21.07 21.56 -2.64
C LYS A 240 20.21 20.51 -1.95
N ARG A 241 20.22 19.27 -2.44
CA ARG A 241 19.57 18.10 -1.80
C ARG A 241 19.94 17.97 -0.32
N ASP A 242 21.23 17.96 0.00
CA ASP A 242 21.71 17.73 1.37
C ASP A 242 21.35 18.90 2.30
N LYS A 243 21.38 20.15 1.77
CA LYS A 243 20.86 21.34 2.47
C LYS A 243 19.35 21.27 2.69
N ALA A 244 18.58 20.86 1.68
CA ALA A 244 17.14 20.77 1.74
C ALA A 244 16.69 19.69 2.72
N ARG A 245 17.33 18.51 2.71
CA ARG A 245 17.10 17.44 3.71
C ARG A 245 17.34 17.93 5.13
N LYS A 246 18.46 18.65 5.36
CA LYS A 246 18.77 19.21 6.69
C LYS A 246 17.75 20.25 7.14
N LYS A 247 17.20 21.06 6.23
CA LYS A 247 16.14 22.03 6.52
C LYS A 247 14.80 21.34 6.81
N LEU A 248 14.45 20.28 6.07
CA LEU A 248 13.28 19.45 6.34
C LEU A 248 13.36 18.77 7.72
N ALA A 249 14.54 18.30 8.16
CA ALA A 249 14.73 17.80 9.51
C ALA A 249 14.34 18.83 10.58
N GLN A 250 14.84 20.07 10.45
CA GLN A 250 14.50 21.18 11.36
C GLN A 250 13.00 21.55 11.36
N ILE A 251 12.27 21.28 10.28
CA ILE A 251 10.82 21.50 10.18
C ILE A 251 10.07 20.35 10.88
N PHE A 252 10.37 19.11 10.50
CA PHE A 252 9.68 17.93 11.02
C PHE A 252 9.98 17.66 12.50
N ASP A 253 11.18 17.98 13.00
CA ASP A 253 11.49 17.95 14.43
C ASP A 253 10.49 18.79 15.26
N LYS A 254 10.23 20.03 14.82
CA LYS A 254 9.28 20.93 15.49
C LYS A 254 7.84 20.39 15.46
N VAL A 255 7.41 19.81 14.34
CA VAL A 255 6.05 19.25 14.20
C VAL A 255 5.90 17.98 15.04
N ILE A 256 6.88 17.07 15.00
CA ILE A 256 6.89 15.84 15.80
C ILE A 256 6.90 16.18 17.31
N GLN A 257 7.66 17.19 17.72
CA GLN A 257 7.65 17.69 19.10
C GLN A 257 6.28 18.26 19.49
N ALA A 258 5.71 19.16 18.67
CA ALA A 258 4.42 19.79 18.97
C ALA A 258 3.28 18.75 19.06
N ARG A 259 3.28 17.69 18.25
CA ARG A 259 2.32 16.57 18.39
C ARG A 259 2.52 15.80 19.69
N ARG A 260 3.76 15.45 20.03
CA ARG A 260 4.09 14.72 21.27
C ARG A 260 3.74 15.50 22.54
N GLU A 261 3.93 16.82 22.56
CA GLU A 261 3.61 17.66 23.72
C GLU A 261 2.12 18.01 23.84
N SER A 262 1.40 18.17 22.72
CA SER A 262 -0.05 18.44 22.73
C SER A 262 -0.91 17.18 22.93
N GLY A 263 -0.34 15.99 22.72
CA GLY A 263 -1.10 14.73 22.72
C GLY A 263 -2.03 14.57 21.51
N ALA A 264 -1.94 15.46 20.51
CA ALA A 264 -2.75 15.38 19.31
C ALA A 264 -2.35 14.18 18.43
N SER A 265 -3.35 13.50 17.88
CA SER A 265 -3.18 12.37 16.95
C SER A 265 -4.00 12.64 15.69
N GLU A 266 -3.33 12.96 14.58
CA GLU A 266 -3.97 13.17 13.28
C GLU A 266 -4.07 11.84 12.50
N PRO A 267 -5.10 11.66 11.65
CA PRO A 267 -5.26 10.48 10.81
C PRO A 267 -4.38 10.58 9.55
N ASP A 268 -3.06 10.61 9.71
CA ASP A 268 -2.07 10.71 8.62
C ASP A 268 -0.89 9.71 8.75
N VAL A 269 -0.04 9.68 7.72
CA VAL A 269 1.13 8.77 7.68
C VAL A 269 2.22 9.22 8.65
N LEU A 270 2.45 10.53 8.80
CA LEU A 270 3.35 11.10 9.82
C LEU A 270 3.02 10.56 11.23
N GLN A 271 1.74 10.58 11.63
CA GLN A 271 1.31 10.03 12.91
C GLN A 271 1.62 8.55 13.03
N THR A 272 1.33 7.79 11.96
CA THR A 272 1.60 6.34 11.93
C THR A 272 3.08 6.02 12.11
N PHE A 273 4.00 6.87 11.63
CA PHE A 273 5.44 6.72 11.88
C PHE A 273 5.90 7.25 13.25
N ILE A 274 5.25 8.29 13.81
CA ILE A 274 5.48 8.72 15.21
C ILE A 274 5.12 7.58 16.19
N ASP A 275 4.06 6.83 15.88
CA ASP A 275 3.53 5.76 16.73
C ASP A 275 4.17 4.39 16.46
N ALA A 276 4.87 4.22 15.34
CA ALA A 276 5.59 3.00 14.98
C ALA A 276 6.62 2.55 16.03
N ARG A 277 6.67 1.23 16.29
CA ARG A 277 7.63 0.56 17.18
C ARG A 277 8.23 -0.66 16.49
N TYR A 278 9.55 -0.80 16.57
CA TYR A 278 10.24 -2.04 16.23
C TYR A 278 9.92 -3.14 17.25
N LYS A 279 10.18 -4.42 16.91
CA LYS A 279 9.94 -5.57 17.80
C LYS A 279 10.61 -5.45 19.17
N ASN A 280 11.78 -4.80 19.24
CA ASN A 280 12.52 -4.53 20.48
C ASN A 280 11.94 -3.36 21.31
N GLY A 281 10.71 -2.91 21.02
CA GLY A 281 10.04 -1.79 21.68
C GLY A 281 10.54 -0.39 21.29
N SER A 282 11.68 -0.27 20.58
CA SER A 282 12.25 1.02 20.22
C SER A 282 11.39 1.79 19.21
N LYS A 283 11.40 3.12 19.31
CA LYS A 283 10.68 4.04 18.42
C LYS A 283 11.57 4.41 17.23
N LEU A 284 10.96 4.76 16.09
CA LEU A 284 11.70 5.48 15.04
C LEU A 284 12.25 6.81 15.59
N SER A 285 13.50 7.13 15.27
CA SER A 285 14.05 8.47 15.54
C SER A 285 13.34 9.51 14.65
N ASN A 286 13.38 10.79 15.02
CA ASN A 286 12.76 11.84 14.21
C ASN A 286 13.32 11.89 12.77
N ASP A 287 14.63 11.63 12.60
CA ASP A 287 15.24 11.57 11.27
C ASP A 287 14.82 10.32 10.48
N GLN A 288 14.58 9.18 11.15
CA GLN A 288 13.98 8.01 10.50
C GLN A 288 12.52 8.27 10.09
N VAL A 289 11.73 8.93 10.94
CA VAL A 289 10.35 9.34 10.62
C VAL A 289 10.34 10.24 9.37
N LEU A 290 11.22 11.26 9.31
CA LEU A 290 11.37 12.10 8.13
C LEU A 290 11.81 11.29 6.91
N GLY A 291 12.84 10.45 7.03
CA GLY A 291 13.34 9.69 5.88
C GLY A 291 12.32 8.70 5.32
N MET A 292 11.48 8.11 6.18
CA MET A 292 10.35 7.28 5.76
C MET A 292 9.25 8.12 5.09
N LEU A 293 8.98 9.35 5.52
CA LEU A 293 8.06 10.26 4.79
C LEU A 293 8.61 10.65 3.42
N ILE A 294 9.90 11.00 3.31
CA ILE A 294 10.56 11.30 2.03
C ILE A 294 10.45 10.08 1.09
N ALA A 295 10.70 8.87 1.58
CA ALA A 295 10.59 7.64 0.79
C ALA A 295 9.17 7.43 0.21
N VAL A 296 8.11 7.70 0.99
CA VAL A 296 6.71 7.57 0.51
C VAL A 296 6.34 8.70 -0.46
N LEU A 297 6.76 9.94 -0.21
CA LEU A 297 6.58 11.06 -1.15
C LEU A 297 7.18 10.73 -2.52
N PHE A 298 8.45 10.34 -2.55
CA PHE A 298 9.18 10.01 -3.78
C PHE A 298 8.58 8.82 -4.53
N ALA A 299 8.07 7.82 -3.80
CA ALA A 299 7.42 6.66 -4.40
C ALA A 299 6.05 6.97 -5.02
N GLY A 300 5.29 7.89 -4.43
CA GLY A 300 3.88 8.16 -4.78
C GLY A 300 3.63 9.37 -5.69
N GLN A 301 4.47 10.41 -5.63
CA GLN A 301 4.18 11.71 -6.26
C GLN A 301 4.25 11.65 -7.79
N HIS A 302 5.45 11.42 -8.36
CA HIS A 302 5.67 11.38 -9.82
C HIS A 302 4.93 10.23 -10.48
N THR A 303 4.89 9.06 -9.83
CA THR A 303 4.25 7.86 -10.36
C THR A 303 2.75 8.07 -10.56
N SER A 304 2.07 8.71 -9.60
CA SER A 304 0.64 9.00 -9.69
C SER A 304 0.35 10.13 -10.66
N SER A 305 1.14 11.21 -10.71
CA SER A 305 0.88 12.33 -11.62
C SER A 305 1.09 11.96 -13.08
N ILE A 306 2.17 11.23 -13.39
CA ILE A 306 2.43 10.68 -14.72
C ILE A 306 1.32 9.72 -15.15
N THR A 307 0.95 8.75 -14.30
CA THR A 307 -0.09 7.76 -14.63
C THR A 307 -1.46 8.43 -14.81
N SER A 308 -1.81 9.41 -13.97
CA SER A 308 -3.03 10.19 -14.10
C SER A 308 -3.06 11.01 -15.40
N THR A 309 -1.93 11.62 -15.77
CA THR A 309 -1.79 12.39 -17.02
C THR A 309 -1.96 11.49 -18.24
N TRP A 310 -1.26 10.35 -18.30
CA TRP A 310 -1.44 9.38 -19.40
C TRP A 310 -2.86 8.82 -19.46
N THR A 311 -3.51 8.55 -18.31
CA THR A 311 -4.92 8.14 -18.26
C THR A 311 -5.81 9.15 -18.99
N GLY A 312 -5.62 10.43 -18.71
CA GLY A 312 -6.32 11.52 -19.38
C GLY A 312 -6.03 11.60 -20.87
N LEU A 313 -4.76 11.85 -21.23
CA LEU A 313 -4.34 12.06 -22.63
C LEU A 313 -4.78 10.89 -23.53
N LEU A 314 -4.56 9.65 -23.11
CA LEU A 314 -4.94 8.47 -23.88
C LEU A 314 -6.47 8.30 -23.97
N SER A 315 -7.22 8.60 -22.90
CA SER A 315 -8.69 8.55 -22.94
C SER A 315 -9.28 9.64 -23.84
N ILE A 316 -8.73 10.86 -23.82
CA ILE A 316 -9.24 12.00 -24.60
C ILE A 316 -8.87 11.82 -26.09
N ALA A 317 -7.65 11.39 -26.39
CA ALA A 317 -7.24 11.04 -27.77
C ALA A 317 -8.05 9.86 -28.34
N ASN A 318 -8.67 9.03 -27.50
CA ASN A 318 -9.55 7.93 -27.90
C ASN A 318 -11.02 8.15 -27.50
N LYS A 319 -11.46 9.42 -27.35
CA LYS A 319 -12.72 9.75 -26.66
C LYS A 319 -13.94 8.98 -27.17
N GLU A 320 -14.14 8.91 -28.49
CA GLU A 320 -15.28 8.22 -29.13
C GLU A 320 -15.42 6.75 -28.72
N ARG A 321 -14.32 6.09 -28.35
CA ARG A 321 -14.26 4.66 -28.00
C ARG A 321 -14.17 4.42 -26.48
N VAL A 322 -13.76 5.42 -25.69
CA VAL A 322 -13.45 5.26 -24.26
C VAL A 322 -14.44 6.02 -23.36
N PHE A 323 -14.75 7.28 -23.69
CA PHE A 323 -15.64 8.11 -22.86
C PHE A 323 -17.07 7.54 -22.71
N PRO A 324 -17.71 6.91 -23.71
CA PRO A 324 -19.05 6.34 -23.52
C PRO A 324 -19.15 5.31 -22.39
N ALA A 325 -18.12 4.48 -22.19
CA ALA A 325 -18.07 3.52 -21.08
C ALA A 325 -17.85 4.21 -19.74
N LEU A 326 -16.90 5.15 -19.68
CA LEU A 326 -16.60 5.91 -18.46
C LEU A 326 -17.77 6.78 -18.01
N GLU A 327 -18.45 7.47 -18.93
CA GLU A 327 -19.64 8.27 -18.60
C GLU A 327 -20.79 7.40 -18.09
N GLU A 328 -21.06 6.26 -18.72
CA GLU A 328 -22.15 5.37 -18.29
C GLU A 328 -21.85 4.72 -16.94
N GLU A 329 -20.59 4.39 -16.64
CA GLU A 329 -20.18 4.04 -15.27
C GLU A 329 -20.49 5.17 -14.28
N GLN A 330 -20.09 6.41 -14.57
CA GLN A 330 -20.37 7.53 -13.67
C GLN A 330 -21.87 7.80 -13.52
N ARG A 331 -22.68 7.66 -14.58
CA ARG A 331 -24.14 7.74 -14.53
C ARG A 331 -24.75 6.64 -13.65
N LYS A 332 -24.26 5.40 -13.74
CA LYS A 332 -24.66 4.27 -12.87
C LYS A 332 -24.32 4.51 -11.41
N ILE A 333 -23.08 4.92 -11.11
CA ILE A 333 -22.64 5.25 -9.75
C ILE A 333 -23.50 6.38 -9.18
N ILE A 334 -23.77 7.44 -9.96
CA ILE A 334 -24.58 8.58 -9.51
C ILE A 334 -26.04 8.20 -9.26
N LYS A 335 -26.59 7.27 -10.05
CA LYS A 335 -27.93 6.71 -9.83
C LYS A 335 -28.02 5.88 -8.53
N ALA A 336 -26.94 5.23 -8.12
CA ALA A 336 -26.90 4.37 -6.93
C ALA A 336 -26.50 5.12 -5.64
N HIS A 337 -25.59 6.09 -5.73
CA HIS A 337 -24.92 6.73 -4.59
C HIS A 337 -25.01 8.26 -4.58
N GLY A 338 -25.73 8.88 -5.54
CA GLY A 338 -25.75 10.33 -5.69
C GLY A 338 -24.38 10.87 -6.12
N ASN A 339 -24.07 12.11 -5.76
CA ASN A 339 -22.81 12.74 -6.18
C ASN A 339 -21.60 12.31 -5.34
N GLU A 340 -21.83 11.53 -4.28
CA GLU A 340 -20.83 11.22 -3.26
C GLU A 340 -19.67 10.37 -3.83
N LEU A 341 -18.53 10.49 -3.18
CA LEU A 341 -17.31 9.74 -3.48
C LEU A 341 -16.68 9.30 -2.15
N ASP A 342 -16.57 7.99 -1.99
CA ASP A 342 -15.84 7.34 -0.91
C ASP A 342 -15.05 6.15 -1.48
N PHE A 343 -14.28 5.49 -0.61
CA PHE A 343 -13.44 4.35 -0.97
C PHE A 343 -14.23 3.17 -1.58
N ASP A 344 -15.45 2.88 -1.09
CA ASP A 344 -16.27 1.76 -1.59
C ASP A 344 -17.02 2.11 -2.87
N ILE A 345 -17.30 3.39 -3.11
CA ILE A 345 -17.85 3.91 -4.36
C ILE A 345 -16.77 3.89 -5.44
N LEU A 346 -15.57 4.38 -5.13
CA LEU A 346 -14.41 4.32 -6.04
C LEU A 346 -13.98 2.88 -6.32
N ALA A 347 -14.04 1.97 -5.34
CA ALA A 347 -13.68 0.56 -5.54
C ALA A 347 -14.51 -0.12 -6.65
N LYS A 348 -15.75 0.30 -6.88
CA LYS A 348 -16.69 -0.26 -7.88
C LYS A 348 -16.60 0.37 -9.28
N MET A 349 -15.67 1.31 -9.49
CA MET A 349 -15.44 1.92 -10.79
C MET A 349 -14.45 1.08 -11.60
N ASP A 350 -14.94 0.01 -12.22
CA ASP A 350 -14.15 -0.95 -12.97
C ASP A 350 -13.64 -0.36 -14.29
N GLU A 351 -14.48 0.35 -15.05
CA GLU A 351 -14.10 0.96 -16.34
C GLU A 351 -13.02 2.04 -16.15
N LEU A 352 -13.16 2.89 -15.12
CA LEU A 352 -12.12 3.87 -14.79
C LEU A 352 -10.85 3.20 -14.22
N HIS A 353 -10.96 2.08 -13.49
CA HIS A 353 -9.79 1.29 -13.08
C HIS A 353 -9.06 0.72 -14.29
N PHE A 354 -9.78 0.17 -15.27
CA PHE A 354 -9.21 -0.36 -16.51
C PHE A 354 -8.56 0.74 -17.37
N ALA A 355 -9.13 1.95 -17.41
CA ALA A 355 -8.54 3.09 -18.11
C ALA A 355 -7.18 3.51 -17.50
N VAL A 356 -7.10 3.55 -16.17
CA VAL A 356 -5.84 3.81 -15.43
C VAL A 356 -4.84 2.68 -15.63
N LYS A 357 -5.29 1.43 -15.54
CA LYS A 357 -4.46 0.23 -15.70
C LYS A 357 -3.88 0.11 -17.11
N GLU A 358 -4.62 0.53 -18.14
CA GLU A 358 -4.13 0.51 -19.53
C GLU A 358 -3.10 1.63 -19.78
N ALA A 359 -3.30 2.81 -19.18
CA ALA A 359 -2.30 3.87 -19.23
C ALA A 359 -1.00 3.43 -18.53
N LEU A 360 -1.11 2.78 -17.38
CA LEU A 360 0.02 2.19 -16.65
C LEU A 360 0.64 0.98 -17.39
N ARG A 361 -0.13 0.21 -18.17
CA ARG A 361 0.39 -0.84 -19.06
C ARG A 361 1.27 -0.21 -20.14
N MET A 362 0.75 0.78 -20.85
CA MET A 362 1.42 1.38 -22.01
C MET A 362 2.59 2.29 -21.63
N HIS A 363 2.47 3.06 -20.55
CA HIS A 363 3.45 4.05 -20.08
C HIS A 363 3.77 3.86 -18.58
N PRO A 364 4.39 2.74 -18.18
CA PRO A 364 4.76 2.53 -16.79
C PRO A 364 5.86 3.52 -16.37
N PRO A 365 5.66 4.33 -15.31
CA PRO A 365 6.61 5.37 -14.91
C PRO A 365 8.02 4.83 -14.59
N LEU A 366 8.12 3.59 -14.11
CA LEU A 366 9.38 2.87 -13.88
C LEU A 366 9.59 1.83 -14.98
N ILE A 367 10.38 2.19 -16.01
CA ILE A 367 10.59 1.35 -17.20
C ILE A 367 11.45 0.11 -16.95
N MET A 368 12.21 0.06 -15.87
CA MET A 368 13.03 -1.09 -15.46
C MET A 368 13.00 -1.25 -13.94
N LEU A 369 12.97 -2.50 -13.47
CA LEU A 369 13.06 -2.90 -12.06
C LEU A 369 14.33 -3.71 -11.87
N LEU A 370 15.14 -3.37 -10.87
CA LEU A 370 16.49 -3.93 -10.69
C LEU A 370 16.62 -4.72 -9.37
N ARG A 371 17.49 -5.73 -9.37
CA ARG A 371 18.00 -6.45 -8.18
C ARG A 371 19.49 -6.73 -8.34
N TYR A 372 20.14 -7.14 -7.27
CA TYR A 372 21.52 -7.63 -7.27
C TYR A 372 21.56 -9.12 -6.87
N ALA A 373 22.21 -9.95 -7.68
CA ALA A 373 22.34 -11.38 -7.45
C ALA A 373 23.33 -11.68 -6.30
N GLN A 374 22.81 -12.03 -5.13
CA GLN A 374 23.58 -12.38 -3.95
C GLN A 374 24.16 -13.80 -4.02
N SER A 375 23.50 -14.68 -4.76
CA SER A 375 23.94 -16.04 -5.10
C SER A 375 23.80 -16.25 -6.62
N ALA A 376 24.39 -17.33 -7.14
CA ALA A 376 24.01 -17.81 -8.46
C ALA A 376 22.67 -18.57 -8.39
N PHE A 377 21.85 -18.49 -9.43
CA PHE A 377 20.52 -19.12 -9.49
C PHE A 377 20.23 -19.61 -10.92
N GLU A 378 19.32 -20.59 -11.08
CA GLU A 378 18.87 -21.05 -12.40
C GLU A 378 17.51 -20.45 -12.77
N VAL A 379 17.37 -20.04 -14.03
CA VAL A 379 16.11 -19.65 -14.68
C VAL A 379 15.85 -20.52 -15.90
N GLU A 380 14.58 -20.72 -16.24
CA GLU A 380 14.16 -21.52 -17.38
C GLU A 380 13.18 -20.73 -18.24
N THR A 381 13.53 -20.59 -19.52
CA THR A 381 12.70 -19.89 -20.51
C THR A 381 11.42 -20.67 -20.84
N THR A 382 10.46 -20.01 -21.48
CA THR A 382 9.28 -20.63 -22.11
C THR A 382 9.66 -21.74 -23.12
N GLU A 383 10.84 -21.65 -23.76
CA GLU A 383 11.40 -22.68 -24.65
C GLU A 383 12.17 -23.81 -23.93
N GLY A 384 12.14 -23.89 -22.60
CA GLY A 384 12.87 -24.91 -21.81
C GLY A 384 14.39 -24.76 -21.75
N LYS A 385 14.97 -23.70 -22.35
CA LYS A 385 16.39 -23.35 -22.19
C LYS A 385 16.64 -22.92 -20.73
N LYS A 386 17.59 -23.58 -20.07
CA LYS A 386 17.98 -23.29 -18.68
C LYS A 386 19.27 -22.48 -18.64
N TYR A 387 19.25 -21.35 -17.92
CA TYR A 387 20.40 -20.48 -17.73
C TYR A 387 20.75 -20.32 -16.25
N THR A 388 22.05 -20.30 -15.93
CA THR A 388 22.57 -20.03 -14.59
C THR A 388 23.05 -18.59 -14.51
N VAL A 389 22.29 -17.70 -13.85
CA VAL A 389 22.69 -16.31 -13.62
C VAL A 389 23.74 -16.27 -12.50
N PRO A 390 24.92 -15.66 -12.71
CA PRO A 390 25.97 -15.60 -11.68
C PRO A 390 25.67 -14.60 -10.55
N LYS A 391 26.24 -14.86 -9.37
CA LYS A 391 26.41 -13.87 -8.30
C LYS A 391 27.12 -12.62 -8.84
N GLY A 392 26.72 -11.44 -8.36
CA GLY A 392 27.34 -10.16 -8.74
C GLY A 392 26.72 -9.50 -9.98
N HIS A 393 25.84 -10.20 -10.70
CA HIS A 393 25.04 -9.59 -11.77
C HIS A 393 23.96 -8.68 -11.16
N ILE A 394 23.70 -7.55 -11.83
CA ILE A 394 22.43 -6.84 -11.69
C ILE A 394 21.41 -7.64 -12.50
N VAL A 395 20.29 -7.99 -11.90
CA VAL A 395 19.15 -8.64 -12.57
C VAL A 395 18.14 -7.55 -12.88
N ALA A 396 17.61 -7.53 -14.11
CA ALA A 396 16.66 -6.54 -14.58
C ALA A 396 15.41 -7.19 -15.19
N THR A 397 14.24 -6.64 -14.92
CA THR A 397 13.04 -6.83 -15.76
C THR A 397 12.45 -5.49 -16.14
N SER A 398 11.65 -5.43 -17.21
CA SER A 398 11.10 -4.18 -17.73
C SER A 398 9.59 -4.27 -17.88
N PRO A 399 8.80 -3.55 -17.06
CA PRO A 399 7.38 -3.35 -17.30
C PRO A 399 7.14 -2.75 -18.69
N ALA A 400 7.89 -1.71 -19.07
CA ALA A 400 7.73 -1.00 -20.34
C ALA A 400 7.91 -1.90 -21.58
N PHE A 401 8.70 -2.97 -21.49
CA PHE A 401 8.87 -3.94 -22.57
C PHE A 401 7.96 -5.17 -22.42
N ALA A 402 7.85 -5.75 -21.22
CA ALA A 402 7.01 -6.92 -20.98
C ALA A 402 5.52 -6.66 -21.26
N HIS A 403 5.04 -5.44 -20.96
CA HIS A 403 3.68 -4.98 -21.27
C HIS A 403 3.39 -4.82 -22.78
N ARG A 404 4.40 -4.96 -23.64
CA ARG A 404 4.31 -4.80 -25.09
C ARG A 404 4.56 -6.11 -25.86
N LEU A 405 4.56 -7.25 -25.17
CA LEU A 405 4.69 -8.57 -25.80
C LEU A 405 3.35 -9.03 -26.38
N ASP A 406 3.30 -9.28 -27.69
CA ASP A 406 2.12 -9.85 -28.37
C ASP A 406 1.71 -11.24 -27.84
N SER A 407 2.64 -11.96 -27.20
CA SER A 407 2.37 -13.22 -26.51
C SER A 407 1.59 -13.08 -25.20
N VAL A 408 1.28 -11.84 -24.79
CA VAL A 408 0.51 -11.51 -23.58
C VAL A 408 -0.67 -10.58 -23.90
N TYR A 409 -0.45 -9.56 -24.74
CA TYR A 409 -1.43 -8.49 -24.97
C TYR A 409 -1.82 -8.37 -26.44
N SER A 410 -3.12 -8.43 -26.76
CA SER A 410 -3.60 -8.27 -28.14
C SER A 410 -3.52 -6.82 -28.60
N GLU A 411 -2.88 -6.55 -29.74
CA GLU A 411 -2.62 -5.18 -30.21
C GLU A 411 -1.91 -4.33 -29.12
N PRO A 412 -0.66 -4.64 -28.74
CA PRO A 412 -0.02 -4.08 -27.55
C PRO A 412 0.21 -2.57 -27.59
N ASP A 413 0.16 -1.95 -28.77
CA ASP A 413 0.23 -0.50 -28.98
C ASP A 413 -1.13 0.21 -29.07
N THR A 414 -2.25 -0.52 -29.09
CA THR A 414 -3.60 0.06 -29.03
C THR A 414 -4.03 0.28 -27.58
N TYR A 415 -4.42 1.52 -27.22
CA TYR A 415 -5.01 1.86 -25.92
C TYR A 415 -6.41 1.23 -25.77
N LYS A 416 -6.51 0.08 -25.11
CA LYS A 416 -7.68 -0.81 -25.11
C LYS A 416 -8.08 -1.19 -23.67
N PRO A 417 -8.61 -0.26 -22.84
CA PRO A 417 -8.98 -0.55 -21.44
C PRO A 417 -9.80 -1.82 -21.24
N GLY A 418 -10.71 -2.13 -22.16
CA GLY A 418 -11.53 -3.35 -22.12
C GLY A 418 -10.76 -4.68 -22.13
N ARG A 419 -9.44 -4.71 -22.36
CA ARG A 419 -8.59 -5.92 -22.33
C ARG A 419 -8.46 -6.59 -20.95
N PHE A 420 -8.88 -5.89 -19.89
CA PHE A 420 -8.84 -6.39 -18.50
C PHE A 420 -10.20 -6.89 -17.98
N ARG A 421 -11.23 -6.96 -18.85
CA ARG A 421 -12.55 -7.48 -18.47
C ARG A 421 -12.55 -9.00 -18.45
N GLU A 422 -13.21 -9.57 -17.44
CA GLU A 422 -13.51 -11.01 -17.39
C GLU A 422 -14.43 -11.45 -18.54
N PRO A 423 -14.35 -12.71 -19.00
CA PRO A 423 -13.46 -13.79 -18.53
C PRO A 423 -12.06 -13.76 -19.16
N ASN A 424 -11.78 -12.83 -20.08
CA ASN A 424 -10.59 -12.83 -20.92
C ASN A 424 -9.61 -11.72 -20.51
N ALA A 425 -9.38 -11.55 -19.20
CA ALA A 425 -8.52 -10.50 -18.66
C ALA A 425 -7.03 -10.78 -18.97
N GLU A 426 -6.46 -10.08 -19.96
CA GLU A 426 -5.10 -10.34 -20.48
C GLU A 426 -4.00 -10.19 -19.42
N ASP A 427 -4.22 -9.35 -18.40
CA ASP A 427 -3.31 -9.19 -17.26
C ASP A 427 -3.18 -10.46 -16.37
N LYS A 428 -4.10 -11.42 -16.52
CA LYS A 428 -4.16 -12.64 -15.71
C LYS A 428 -3.67 -13.89 -16.45
N ALA A 429 -3.24 -13.76 -17.72
CA ALA A 429 -2.74 -14.87 -18.52
C ALA A 429 -1.55 -15.62 -17.87
N ALA A 430 -0.73 -14.91 -17.07
CA ALA A 430 0.31 -15.46 -16.22
C ALA A 430 0.63 -14.52 -15.05
N PHE A 431 1.26 -15.05 -13.99
CA PHE A 431 1.57 -14.32 -12.74
C PHE A 431 2.32 -12.98 -12.92
N ALA A 432 3.11 -12.85 -13.99
CA ALA A 432 3.88 -11.65 -14.31
C ALA A 432 3.52 -11.07 -15.70
N SER A 433 2.27 -11.19 -16.13
CA SER A 433 1.74 -10.53 -17.34
C SER A 433 1.61 -9.02 -17.16
N PHE A 434 1.03 -8.57 -16.04
CA PHE A 434 0.98 -7.15 -15.66
C PHE A 434 1.87 -6.90 -14.44
N ILE A 435 2.85 -6.02 -14.59
CA ILE A 435 3.89 -5.72 -13.58
C ILE A 435 4.11 -4.21 -13.42
N GLY A 436 3.09 -3.40 -13.70
CA GLY A 436 3.14 -1.93 -13.59
C GLY A 436 3.39 -1.41 -12.17
N PHE A 437 2.97 -2.18 -11.16
CA PHE A 437 3.27 -1.97 -9.74
C PHE A 437 4.39 -2.90 -9.22
N GLY A 438 5.17 -3.51 -10.12
CA GLY A 438 6.09 -4.59 -9.79
C GLY A 438 5.35 -5.89 -9.49
N GLY A 439 5.80 -6.63 -8.46
CA GLY A 439 5.18 -7.89 -8.07
C GLY A 439 5.91 -8.60 -6.93
N GLY A 440 5.28 -9.65 -6.40
CA GLY A 440 5.83 -10.46 -5.30
C GLY A 440 6.11 -9.67 -4.03
N ARG A 441 7.16 -10.05 -3.29
CA ARG A 441 7.53 -9.45 -1.99
C ARG A 441 7.75 -7.93 -2.04
N HIS A 442 8.21 -7.44 -3.19
CA HIS A 442 8.65 -6.06 -3.42
C HIS A 442 7.74 -5.34 -4.43
N GLY A 443 6.45 -5.69 -4.45
CA GLY A 443 5.41 -4.95 -5.16
C GLY A 443 5.05 -3.63 -4.47
N CYS A 444 4.36 -2.75 -5.19
CA CYS A 444 4.03 -1.41 -4.69
C CYS A 444 2.94 -1.43 -3.61
N MET A 445 3.34 -1.23 -2.35
CA MET A 445 2.40 -1.03 -1.22
C MET A 445 1.43 0.14 -1.44
N GLY A 446 1.81 1.11 -2.30
CA GLY A 446 0.99 2.27 -2.67
C GLY A 446 -0.04 2.03 -3.77
N GLU A 447 -0.15 0.82 -4.35
CA GLU A 447 -1.06 0.53 -5.48
C GLU A 447 -2.50 0.99 -5.22
N THR A 448 -3.10 0.59 -4.10
CA THR A 448 -4.48 0.98 -3.75
C THR A 448 -4.61 2.48 -3.50
N PHE A 449 -3.59 3.13 -2.93
CA PHE A 449 -3.57 4.59 -2.73
C PHE A 449 -3.56 5.32 -4.08
N ALA A 450 -2.67 4.91 -5.00
CA ALA A 450 -2.55 5.49 -6.33
C ALA A 450 -3.84 5.32 -7.15
N TYR A 451 -4.43 4.12 -7.17
CA TYR A 451 -5.73 3.92 -7.83
C TYR A 451 -6.82 4.81 -7.22
N MET A 452 -6.91 4.93 -5.89
CA MET A 452 -7.93 5.78 -5.25
C MET A 452 -7.72 7.27 -5.55
N GLN A 453 -6.47 7.75 -5.54
CA GLN A 453 -6.12 9.13 -5.88
C GLN A 453 -6.47 9.44 -7.35
N ILE A 454 -6.02 8.61 -8.30
CA ILE A 454 -6.24 8.80 -9.73
C ILE A 454 -7.73 8.66 -10.08
N LYS A 455 -8.44 7.66 -9.52
CA LYS A 455 -9.89 7.48 -9.76
C LYS A 455 -10.72 8.59 -9.13
N THR A 456 -10.31 9.16 -8.00
CA THR A 456 -10.94 10.38 -7.43
C THR A 456 -10.88 11.53 -8.42
N ILE A 457 -9.67 11.85 -8.89
CA ILE A 457 -9.40 12.93 -9.85
C ILE A 457 -10.25 12.76 -11.12
N TRP A 458 -10.16 11.60 -11.78
CA TRP A 458 -10.84 11.39 -13.06
C TRP A 458 -12.36 11.26 -12.92
N SER A 459 -12.87 10.68 -11.84
CA SER A 459 -14.30 10.72 -11.53
C SER A 459 -14.82 12.16 -11.42
N ILE A 460 -14.10 13.02 -10.70
CA ILE A 460 -14.46 14.44 -10.53
C ILE A 460 -14.43 15.19 -11.88
N LEU A 461 -13.38 14.97 -12.68
CA LEU A 461 -13.21 15.56 -14.01
C LEU A 461 -14.32 15.13 -14.99
N ILE A 462 -14.51 13.82 -15.20
CA ILE A 462 -15.48 13.26 -16.16
C ILE A 462 -16.92 13.71 -15.86
N ARG A 463 -17.28 13.80 -14.57
CA ARG A 463 -18.62 14.25 -14.13
C ARG A 463 -18.94 15.70 -14.46
N ASN A 464 -17.92 16.57 -14.55
CA ASN A 464 -18.09 18.03 -14.60
C ASN A 464 -17.63 18.67 -15.91
N PHE A 465 -16.75 18.02 -16.67
CA PHE A 465 -16.15 18.58 -17.87
C PHE A 465 -16.19 17.62 -19.07
N GLU A 466 -16.15 18.22 -20.26
CA GLU A 466 -15.87 17.64 -21.56
C GLU A 466 -14.47 18.10 -22.02
N PHE A 467 -13.80 17.31 -22.84
CA PHE A 467 -12.37 17.48 -23.15
C PHE A 467 -12.04 17.26 -24.63
N ASP A 468 -11.06 18.01 -25.11
CA ASP A 468 -10.44 17.85 -26.43
C ASP A 468 -8.91 17.94 -26.32
N MET A 469 -8.20 17.13 -27.11
CA MET A 469 -6.74 17.21 -27.25
C MET A 469 -6.33 18.51 -27.95
N VAL A 470 -5.16 19.06 -27.60
CA VAL A 470 -4.53 20.16 -28.33
C VAL A 470 -3.23 19.66 -28.96
N GLY A 471 -3.32 19.31 -30.24
CA GLY A 471 -2.25 18.61 -30.96
C GLY A 471 -2.31 17.09 -30.76
N ASP A 472 -1.25 16.42 -31.18
CA ASP A 472 -1.10 14.97 -31.08
C ASP A 472 -0.74 14.51 -29.66
N LEU A 473 -0.80 13.20 -29.41
CA LEU A 473 -0.29 12.61 -28.16
C LEU A 473 1.22 12.89 -28.01
N PRO A 474 1.69 13.30 -26.82
CA PRO A 474 3.11 13.50 -26.58
C PRO A 474 3.89 12.18 -26.64
N GLU A 475 5.15 12.25 -27.04
CA GLU A 475 6.09 11.16 -26.81
C GLU A 475 6.41 11.04 -25.30
N PRO A 476 6.87 9.86 -24.83
CA PRO A 476 7.46 9.74 -23.51
C PRO A 476 8.76 10.55 -23.37
N ASP A 477 9.01 11.04 -22.16
CA ASP A 477 10.25 11.68 -21.75
C ASP A 477 11.14 10.67 -21.00
N TYR A 478 12.35 10.47 -21.50
CA TYR A 478 13.33 9.52 -20.97
C TYR A 478 14.54 10.21 -20.30
N GLU A 479 14.53 11.53 -20.14
CA GLU A 479 15.62 12.28 -19.48
C GLU A 479 15.55 12.18 -17.95
N GLY A 480 14.35 11.96 -17.40
CA GLY A 480 14.09 11.82 -15.97
C GLY A 480 14.31 10.42 -15.38
N MET A 481 14.43 10.37 -14.06
CA MET A 481 14.41 9.12 -13.26
C MET A 481 13.10 8.33 -13.38
N VAL A 482 12.01 9.01 -13.77
CA VAL A 482 10.66 8.48 -13.91
C VAL A 482 10.12 8.97 -15.26
N VAL A 483 9.58 8.06 -16.08
CA VAL A 483 9.26 8.33 -17.50
C VAL A 483 7.87 8.93 -17.65
N GLY A 484 7.81 10.25 -17.82
CA GLY A 484 6.59 11.02 -18.04
C GLY A 484 6.19 11.16 -19.52
N PRO A 485 5.10 11.89 -19.83
CA PRO A 485 4.87 12.49 -21.14
C PRO A 485 5.72 13.77 -21.29
N LYS A 486 6.19 14.07 -22.51
CA LYS A 486 6.89 15.34 -22.79
C LYS A 486 5.97 16.54 -22.52
N HIS A 487 6.40 17.42 -21.61
CA HIS A 487 5.63 18.52 -21.04
C HIS A 487 4.81 19.34 -22.04
N ALA A 488 5.43 19.77 -23.15
CA ALA A 488 4.81 20.65 -24.14
C ALA A 488 3.59 20.04 -24.86
N GLY A 489 3.51 18.72 -25.01
CA GLY A 489 2.39 18.03 -25.67
C GLY A 489 1.25 17.63 -24.73
N CYS A 490 1.32 17.98 -23.45
CA CYS A 490 0.31 17.62 -22.45
C CYS A 490 -0.90 18.59 -22.43
N ARG A 491 -1.14 19.31 -23.52
CA ARG A 491 -2.17 20.37 -23.59
C ARG A 491 -3.55 19.80 -23.91
N ILE A 492 -4.55 20.20 -23.13
CA ILE A 492 -5.96 19.86 -23.39
C ILE A 492 -6.85 21.10 -23.26
N LYS A 493 -7.95 21.11 -24.01
CA LYS A 493 -9.08 22.01 -23.78
C LYS A 493 -10.10 21.33 -22.90
N TYR A 494 -10.71 22.11 -22.01
CA TYR A 494 -11.85 21.68 -21.20
C TYR A 494 -13.05 22.59 -21.41
N LYS A 495 -14.25 22.03 -21.29
CA LYS A 495 -15.52 22.75 -21.23
C LYS A 495 -16.39 22.20 -20.11
N ARG A 496 -16.90 23.05 -19.24
CA ARG A 496 -17.77 22.68 -18.13
C ARG A 496 -19.14 22.25 -18.69
N ARG A 497 -19.63 21.10 -18.25
CA ARG A 497 -20.89 20.54 -18.76
C ARG A 497 -22.07 21.38 -18.30
N ALA A 498 -22.86 21.87 -19.25
CA ALA A 498 -24.07 22.67 -18.98
C ALA A 498 -25.10 21.93 -18.10
N LYS A 499 -25.08 20.59 -18.12
CA LYS A 499 -25.62 19.72 -17.07
C LYS A 499 -24.54 18.70 -16.69
N PRO A 500 -23.93 18.81 -15.50
CA PRO A 500 -23.05 17.78 -14.96
C PRO A 500 -23.75 16.42 -14.91
N LEU A 501 -22.98 15.33 -14.85
CA LEU A 501 -23.55 13.98 -14.75
C LEU A 501 -24.33 13.74 -13.44
N GLY A 502 -24.18 14.62 -12.45
CA GLY A 502 -24.81 14.56 -11.13
C GLY A 502 -25.57 15.83 -10.72
N LYS A 503 -26.32 15.73 -9.61
CA LYS A 503 -27.21 16.78 -9.08
C LYS A 503 -26.49 18.00 -8.49
N ARG A 504 -25.18 17.91 -8.28
CA ARG A 504 -24.29 19.05 -8.01
C ARG A 504 -23.25 19.05 -9.12
N GLY A 505 -23.16 20.15 -9.86
CA GLY A 505 -21.86 20.55 -10.39
C GLY A 505 -21.11 21.38 -9.36
N PHE A 506 -19.85 21.67 -9.63
CA PHE A 506 -19.16 22.78 -8.98
C PHE A 506 -19.73 24.10 -9.51
N THR A 507 -20.91 24.49 -9.02
CA THR A 507 -21.31 25.90 -9.02
C THR A 507 -20.34 26.61 -8.09
N ALA A 508 -19.36 27.33 -8.67
CA ALA A 508 -18.56 28.27 -7.91
C ALA A 508 -19.51 29.15 -7.11
N SER A 509 -19.37 29.17 -5.78
CA SER A 509 -20.39 29.77 -4.92
C SER A 509 -20.38 31.28 -5.13
N ALA A 510 -21.40 31.77 -5.84
CA ALA A 510 -21.61 33.19 -6.15
C ALA A 510 -22.04 33.98 -4.90
N SER A 511 -21.32 33.79 -3.79
CA SER A 511 -21.23 34.73 -2.70
C SER A 511 -20.65 36.03 -3.24
N SER A 512 -21.54 36.93 -3.64
CA SER A 512 -21.20 38.29 -4.04
C SER A 512 -20.80 39.11 -2.81
N GLN A 513 -19.64 38.77 -2.23
CA GLN A 513 -18.89 39.69 -1.40
C GLN A 513 -18.56 40.92 -2.27
N LYS A 514 -19.43 41.92 -2.20
CA LYS A 514 -19.21 43.23 -2.82
C LYS A 514 -17.80 43.68 -2.47
N THR A 515 -17.00 43.91 -3.51
CA THR A 515 -15.61 44.35 -3.40
C THR A 515 -15.54 45.71 -2.72
N ARG A 516 -15.45 45.69 -1.39
CA ARG A 516 -15.19 46.89 -0.59
C ARG A 516 -13.73 47.25 -0.80
N SER A 517 -13.49 48.07 -1.82
CA SER A 517 -12.18 48.65 -2.12
C SER A 517 -11.59 49.32 -0.88
N GLY A 518 -10.30 49.10 -0.62
CA GLY A 518 -9.60 49.78 0.46
C GLY A 518 -9.36 48.97 1.74
N SER A 519 -8.76 47.77 1.64
CA SER A 519 -7.84 47.30 2.69
C SER A 519 -6.80 46.32 2.13
N LYS A 520 -5.53 46.73 2.12
CA LYS A 520 -4.41 45.81 1.84
C LYS A 520 -4.14 44.97 3.10
N ARG A 521 -4.74 43.78 3.20
CA ARG A 521 -4.28 42.75 4.14
C ARG A 521 -3.50 41.68 3.39
N ALA A 522 -2.25 42.02 3.05
CA ALA A 522 -1.31 41.05 2.51
C ALA A 522 -1.02 39.98 3.58
N THR A 523 -1.43 38.75 3.33
CA THR A 523 -0.85 37.56 3.99
C THR A 523 0.53 37.35 3.39
N MET A 524 1.54 38.01 3.97
CA MET A 524 2.93 37.73 3.65
C MET A 524 3.25 36.27 3.96
N PRO A 525 4.06 35.57 3.14
CA PRO A 525 4.62 34.29 3.53
C PRO A 525 5.50 34.50 4.77
N ILE A 526 5.19 33.81 5.86
CA ILE A 526 5.98 33.84 7.09
C ILE A 526 7.16 32.88 6.87
N THR A 527 8.38 33.35 7.06
CA THR A 527 9.57 32.51 6.92
C THR A 527 9.77 31.63 8.16
N ALA A 528 10.43 30.48 8.01
CA ALA A 528 10.76 29.59 9.14
C ALA A 528 11.65 30.23 10.23
N GLU A 529 12.24 31.40 9.98
CA GLU A 529 12.99 32.19 10.97
C GLU A 529 12.04 33.04 11.86
N GLU A 530 10.86 33.40 11.34
CA GLU A 530 9.81 34.14 12.06
C GLU A 530 8.81 33.23 12.79
N MET A 531 8.99 31.90 12.73
CA MET A 531 8.02 30.94 13.26
C MET A 531 8.45 30.34 14.62
N THR A 532 8.00 31.01 15.68
CA THR A 532 8.10 30.59 17.09
C THR A 532 7.26 29.35 17.39
N TYR A 533 7.62 28.63 18.46
CA TYR A 533 6.94 27.40 18.91
C TYR A 533 5.43 27.61 19.07
N ASP A 534 5.03 28.71 19.71
CA ASP A 534 3.65 29.20 19.86
C ASP A 534 2.81 29.15 18.58
N LYS A 535 3.38 29.40 17.39
CA LYS A 535 2.61 29.40 16.14
C LYS A 535 2.25 27.98 15.70
N ILE A 536 3.13 27.00 15.92
CA ILE A 536 2.84 25.58 15.66
C ILE A 536 1.84 25.08 16.71
N VAL A 537 2.08 25.40 17.98
CA VAL A 537 1.16 25.08 19.08
C VAL A 537 -0.23 25.69 18.85
N ARG A 538 -0.35 26.90 18.28
CA ARG A 538 -1.66 27.48 17.92
C ARG A 538 -2.40 26.78 16.79
N VAL A 539 -1.74 25.92 16.00
CA VAL A 539 -2.39 25.10 14.95
C VAL A 539 -2.79 23.74 15.52
N THR A 540 -1.94 23.08 16.31
CA THR A 540 -2.32 21.84 17.00
C THR A 540 -3.33 22.07 18.13
N ASP A 541 -3.25 23.20 18.83
CA ASP A 541 -4.26 23.71 19.77
C ASP A 541 -5.31 24.62 19.09
N SER A 542 -5.44 24.58 17.75
CA SER A 542 -6.52 25.29 17.06
C SER A 542 -7.86 24.62 17.39
N LYS A 543 -8.52 25.11 18.46
CA LYS A 543 -9.82 24.66 18.94
C LYS A 543 -10.99 25.02 17.99
N GLN A 544 -10.81 24.83 16.69
CA GLN A 544 -11.89 24.42 15.80
C GLN A 544 -12.37 23.03 16.21
N ARG A 545 -13.00 22.97 17.38
CA ARG A 545 -13.93 21.90 17.72
C ARG A 545 -14.98 21.91 16.61
N LEU A 546 -14.94 20.90 15.74
CA LEU A 546 -16.17 20.31 15.22
C LEU A 546 -16.90 19.77 16.45
N ALA A 547 -17.62 20.67 17.14
CA ALA A 547 -18.40 20.32 18.29
C ALA A 547 -19.44 19.32 17.83
N PRO A 548 -19.53 18.12 18.44
CA PRO A 548 -20.74 17.33 18.33
C PRO A 548 -21.89 18.24 18.74
N ARG A 549 -22.87 18.41 17.86
CA ARG A 549 -24.20 18.79 18.35
C ARG A 549 -24.66 17.65 19.24
N ASP A 550 -25.22 18.03 20.38
CA ASP A 550 -25.77 17.12 21.40
C ASP A 550 -24.65 16.31 22.11
N GLY A 551 -23.97 16.96 23.06
CA GLY A 551 -22.75 16.45 23.66
C GLY A 551 -22.90 15.74 25.02
N THR A 552 -21.93 14.88 25.32
CA THR A 552 -21.53 14.47 26.68
C THR A 552 -19.99 14.49 26.80
N PHE A 553 -19.49 14.40 28.03
CA PHE A 553 -18.10 14.77 28.38
C PHE A 553 -17.03 13.76 27.93
N TYR A 554 -15.83 14.29 27.68
CA TYR A 554 -14.58 13.58 27.92
C TYR A 554 -13.79 14.28 29.04
N GLY A 555 -13.43 13.52 30.07
CA GLY A 555 -12.26 13.81 30.90
C GLY A 555 -10.98 13.26 30.25
N ALA A 556 -9.94 13.01 31.04
CA ALA A 556 -8.81 12.20 30.58
C ALA A 556 -9.31 10.81 30.13
N PRO A 557 -8.77 10.23 29.03
CA PRO A 557 -9.24 8.94 28.54
C PRO A 557 -8.99 7.85 29.59
N PRO A 558 -10.01 7.06 30.00
CA PRO A 558 -9.78 5.87 30.79
C PRO A 558 -9.01 4.84 29.97
N LYS A 559 -8.24 3.98 30.64
CA LYS A 559 -7.45 2.90 30.04
C LYS A 559 -8.23 2.12 28.98
N THR A 560 -7.59 1.71 27.89
CA THR A 560 -8.28 0.94 26.84
C THR A 560 -8.82 -0.39 27.40
N TRP A 561 -9.76 -1.03 26.69
CA TRP A 561 -10.29 -2.33 27.11
C TRP A 561 -9.17 -3.39 27.19
N ALA A 562 -8.17 -3.32 26.31
CA ALA A 562 -7.00 -4.21 26.32
C ALA A 562 -6.08 -3.95 27.52
N GLU A 563 -5.86 -2.68 27.90
CA GLU A 563 -5.15 -2.34 29.15
C GLU A 563 -5.91 -2.80 30.40
N ARG A 564 -7.25 -2.85 30.37
CA ARG A 564 -8.07 -3.38 31.48
C ARG A 564 -8.09 -4.90 31.54
N GLU A 565 -8.09 -5.60 30.41
CA GLU A 565 -7.86 -7.06 30.35
C GLU A 565 -6.47 -7.40 30.93
N LEU A 566 -5.42 -6.73 30.45
CA LEU A 566 -4.03 -6.93 30.93
C LEU A 566 -3.82 -6.61 32.42
N GLU A 567 -4.73 -5.88 33.07
CA GLU A 567 -4.71 -5.58 34.51
C GLU A 567 -5.68 -6.44 35.35
N THR A 568 -6.48 -7.32 34.72
CA THR A 568 -7.47 -8.17 35.41
C THR A 568 -7.26 -9.68 35.21
N VAL A 569 -6.31 -10.07 34.37
CA VAL A 569 -5.95 -11.47 34.08
C VAL A 569 -4.91 -11.97 35.10
N ASP A 570 -5.29 -13.01 35.86
CA ASP A 570 -4.39 -13.76 36.75
C ASP A 570 -3.30 -14.48 35.92
N ALA A 571 -2.10 -14.68 36.48
CA ALA A 571 -1.04 -15.48 35.84
C ALA A 571 -1.50 -16.92 35.48
N ARG A 572 -2.55 -17.43 36.13
CA ARG A 572 -3.22 -18.70 35.79
C ARG A 572 -4.24 -18.61 34.66
N GLU A 573 -4.72 -17.41 34.33
CA GLU A 573 -5.56 -17.20 33.15
C GLU A 573 -4.72 -17.10 31.85
N LEU A 574 -3.40 -16.84 31.96
CA LEU A 574 -2.44 -17.01 30.87
C LEU A 574 -2.36 -18.47 30.39
N GLU A 575 -2.24 -19.47 31.27
CA GLU A 575 -2.18 -20.89 30.86
C GLU A 575 -3.40 -21.33 30.04
N ALA A 576 -4.58 -20.76 30.32
CA ALA A 576 -5.81 -21.04 29.58
C ALA A 576 -5.88 -20.34 28.20
N LEU A 577 -5.09 -19.27 28.00
CA LEU A 577 -4.81 -18.68 26.70
C LEU A 577 -3.70 -19.45 25.98
N ASP A 578 -2.64 -19.85 26.67
CA ASP A 578 -1.51 -20.57 26.09
C ASP A 578 -1.92 -21.96 25.55
N ALA A 579 -2.78 -22.69 26.25
CA ALA A 579 -3.38 -23.94 25.73
C ALA A 579 -4.28 -23.72 24.47
N LEU A 580 -4.79 -22.50 24.28
CA LEU A 580 -5.50 -22.08 23.06
C LEU A 580 -4.52 -21.63 21.95
N PHE A 581 -3.36 -21.10 22.32
CA PHE A 581 -2.28 -20.68 21.44
C PHE A 581 -1.41 -21.85 20.93
N GLU A 582 -1.16 -22.90 21.72
CA GLU A 582 -0.41 -24.09 21.28
C GLU A 582 -1.06 -24.78 20.06
N THR A 583 -2.40 -24.71 19.93
CA THR A 583 -3.12 -25.24 18.75
C THR A 583 -2.96 -24.35 17.51
N TYR A 584 -2.35 -23.16 17.63
CA TYR A 584 -2.27 -22.13 16.59
C TYR A 584 -0.86 -21.59 16.29
N VAL A 585 0.15 -21.85 17.14
CA VAL A 585 1.48 -21.20 17.04
C VAL A 585 2.66 -22.18 17.12
N GLU A 586 2.69 -23.19 16.24
CA GLU A 586 3.98 -23.59 15.68
C GLU A 586 4.46 -22.50 14.70
N GLY A 587 5.27 -21.56 15.17
CA GLY A 587 6.09 -20.73 14.28
C GLY A 587 6.31 -19.24 14.59
N ALA A 588 5.77 -18.66 15.67
CA ALA A 588 5.91 -17.21 15.90
C ALA A 588 5.88 -16.72 17.36
N TYR A 589 6.97 -16.91 18.12
CA TYR A 589 7.35 -15.93 19.16
C TYR A 589 8.87 -15.78 19.33
N VAL A 590 9.31 -14.61 19.83
CA VAL A 590 10.70 -14.24 20.17
C VAL A 590 10.66 -13.31 21.38
N GLU A 591 11.57 -13.51 22.34
CA GLU A 591 11.56 -12.89 23.68
C GLU A 591 11.29 -11.38 23.72
N GLY A 592 10.50 -10.95 24.72
CA GLY A 592 10.13 -9.54 24.94
C GLY A 592 8.68 -9.29 25.38
N SER A 593 7.83 -10.33 25.44
CA SER A 593 6.41 -10.24 25.83
C SER A 593 6.16 -9.96 27.32
N GLY A 594 6.92 -10.60 28.21
CA GLY A 594 6.63 -10.63 29.65
C GLY A 594 5.61 -11.71 30.06
N LEU A 595 5.82 -12.96 29.63
CA LEU A 595 5.06 -14.15 30.05
C LEU A 595 5.87 -14.95 31.12
N PRO A 596 5.22 -15.73 32.00
CA PRO A 596 5.87 -16.52 33.07
C PRO A 596 6.59 -17.77 32.53
N THR A 597 7.22 -18.55 33.43
CA THR A 597 8.21 -19.56 33.05
C THR A 597 7.72 -21.01 33.13
N TYR A 598 8.33 -21.88 32.30
CA TYR A 598 7.97 -23.29 32.10
C TYR A 598 7.95 -24.15 33.40
N GLU A 599 8.75 -23.80 34.40
CA GLU A 599 8.84 -24.57 35.66
C GLU A 599 7.62 -24.33 36.57
N GLU A 600 6.95 -23.18 36.46
CA GLU A 600 5.81 -22.80 37.29
C GLU A 600 4.52 -23.56 36.88
N ALA A 601 4.32 -23.75 35.57
CA ALA A 601 3.22 -24.54 35.00
C ALA A 601 3.28 -26.04 35.37
N LEU A 602 4.50 -26.56 35.57
CA LEU A 602 4.74 -27.99 35.78
C LEU A 602 4.17 -28.50 37.12
N ALA A 603 4.15 -27.67 38.16
CA ALA A 603 3.64 -28.02 39.50
C ALA A 603 2.10 -28.17 39.57
N GLY A 604 1.36 -27.49 38.69
CA GLY A 604 -0.10 -27.65 38.60
C GLY A 604 -0.52 -29.02 38.06
N ARG A 605 0.36 -29.66 37.28
CA ARG A 605 0.06 -30.84 36.46
C ARG A 605 -0.12 -32.14 37.25
N GLU A 606 0.51 -32.28 38.42
CA GLU A 606 0.47 -33.53 39.19
C GLU A 606 -0.81 -33.70 40.00
N ASN A 607 -1.32 -32.62 40.62
CA ASN A 607 -2.57 -32.62 41.39
C ASN A 607 -3.83 -33.00 40.56
N LEU A 608 -3.79 -32.81 39.24
CA LEU A 608 -4.86 -33.24 38.33
C LEU A 608 -4.80 -34.74 38.00
N ARG A 609 -3.64 -35.37 38.16
CA ARG A 609 -3.38 -36.77 37.77
C ARG A 609 -4.03 -37.76 38.72
N GLU A 610 -3.84 -37.57 40.03
CA GLU A 610 -4.48 -38.38 41.08
C GLU A 610 -6.01 -38.37 40.97
N ARG A 611 -6.57 -37.22 40.60
CA ARG A 611 -8.02 -37.03 40.46
C ARG A 611 -8.60 -37.76 39.25
N ALA A 612 -7.86 -37.80 38.13
CA ALA A 612 -8.28 -38.49 36.91
C ALA A 612 -8.31 -40.02 37.07
N GLU A 613 -7.50 -40.60 37.97
CA GLU A 613 -7.50 -42.04 38.25
C GLU A 613 -8.78 -42.47 39.00
N SER A 614 -9.39 -41.59 39.80
CA SER A 614 -10.65 -41.87 40.48
C SER A 614 -11.87 -41.99 39.55
N GLU A 615 -11.88 -41.28 38.41
CA GLU A 615 -13.02 -41.23 37.48
C GLU A 615 -12.94 -42.28 36.35
N ARG A 616 -11.73 -42.81 36.05
CA ARG A 616 -11.53 -43.86 35.03
C ARG A 616 -12.23 -45.19 35.34
N ALA A 617 -12.66 -45.42 36.58
CA ALA A 617 -13.32 -46.66 37.00
C ALA A 617 -14.81 -46.78 36.58
N ALA A 618 -15.43 -45.73 36.03
CA ALA A 618 -16.89 -45.58 36.06
C ALA A 618 -17.69 -45.97 34.79
N SER A 619 -17.07 -46.07 33.60
CA SER A 619 -17.80 -46.52 32.39
C SER A 619 -16.89 -47.03 31.26
N ALA A 620 -16.82 -48.35 31.11
CA ALA A 620 -16.58 -49.03 29.83
C ALA A 620 -17.91 -49.64 29.33
N SER A 621 -17.87 -50.26 28.13
CA SER A 621 -18.94 -50.90 27.34
C SER A 621 -20.10 -50.03 26.82
N ASP A 622 -20.67 -50.23 25.62
CA ASP A 622 -20.24 -50.93 24.36
C ASP A 622 -21.04 -50.23 23.22
N GLU A 623 -20.53 -50.01 21.99
CA GLU A 623 -20.38 -50.94 20.83
C GLU A 623 -21.70 -51.63 20.37
N GLY A 624 -22.07 -51.75 19.08
CA GLY A 624 -21.53 -51.18 17.82
C GLY A 624 -22.53 -50.22 17.12
N GLU A 625 -22.91 -50.32 15.84
CA GLU A 625 -22.47 -51.17 14.71
C GLU A 625 -23.04 -50.60 13.36
N THR A 626 -22.79 -51.27 12.22
CA THR A 626 -23.09 -50.94 10.81
C THR A 626 -24.31 -51.73 10.27
N VAL A 627 -24.80 -51.75 9.00
CA VAL A 627 -24.48 -51.23 7.63
C VAL A 627 -25.84 -50.91 6.92
N ASP A 628 -26.08 -50.42 5.69
CA ASP A 628 -25.36 -49.89 4.49
C ASP A 628 -26.34 -48.86 3.78
N SER A 629 -26.41 -48.45 2.50
CA SER A 629 -25.81 -48.75 1.17
C SER A 629 -25.99 -47.54 0.19
N ALA A 630 -25.78 -47.71 -1.13
CA ALA A 630 -25.61 -46.63 -2.12
C ALA A 630 -26.64 -46.55 -3.28
N SER A 631 -26.77 -45.36 -3.89
CA SER A 631 -26.73 -45.16 -5.36
C SER A 631 -26.75 -43.65 -5.72
N GLU A 632 -26.18 -43.30 -6.87
CA GLU A 632 -26.02 -41.91 -7.35
C GLU A 632 -27.01 -41.54 -8.46
N SER A 633 -27.41 -40.27 -8.50
CA SER A 633 -27.70 -39.54 -9.74
C SER A 633 -27.49 -38.04 -9.50
N ALA A 634 -27.09 -37.30 -10.54
CA ALA A 634 -26.84 -35.86 -10.48
C ALA A 634 -27.94 -35.09 -11.21
N ASP A 635 -28.40 -33.99 -10.60
CA ASP A 635 -29.36 -33.04 -11.17
C ASP A 635 -28.74 -31.63 -11.24
N GLU A 636 -29.18 -30.83 -12.21
CA GLU A 636 -28.51 -29.60 -12.64
C GLU A 636 -28.73 -28.41 -11.68
N GLU A 637 -27.64 -27.80 -11.16
CA GLU A 637 -27.73 -26.52 -10.45
C GLU A 637 -28.03 -25.37 -11.44
N LYS A 638 -29.25 -24.82 -11.36
CA LYS A 638 -29.59 -23.58 -12.08
C LYS A 638 -28.90 -22.39 -11.44
N GLU A 639 -27.92 -21.82 -12.14
CA GLU A 639 -27.28 -20.56 -11.73
C GLU A 639 -28.34 -19.48 -11.45
N THR A 640 -28.27 -18.91 -10.25
CA THR A 640 -29.03 -17.71 -9.89
C THR A 640 -28.05 -16.59 -9.58
N ALA A 641 -28.25 -15.42 -10.20
CA ALA A 641 -27.30 -14.32 -10.15
C ALA A 641 -26.97 -13.90 -8.69
N PRO A 642 -25.70 -13.60 -8.37
CA PRO A 642 -25.25 -13.40 -7.00
C PRO A 642 -25.97 -12.25 -6.31
N PHE A 643 -26.67 -12.57 -5.22
CA PHE A 643 -27.51 -11.62 -4.48
C PHE A 643 -26.66 -10.53 -3.80
N VAL A 644 -26.60 -9.34 -4.42
CA VAL A 644 -25.86 -8.19 -3.90
C VAL A 644 -26.40 -7.78 -2.53
N ARG A 645 -25.55 -7.87 -1.50
CA ARG A 645 -25.87 -7.42 -0.15
C ARG A 645 -25.50 -5.95 0.00
N VAL A 646 -26.40 -5.18 0.61
CA VAL A 646 -26.20 -3.76 0.92
C VAL A 646 -26.06 -3.55 2.43
N PRO A 647 -25.37 -2.49 2.89
CA PRO A 647 -25.40 -2.07 4.29
C PRO A 647 -26.83 -1.81 4.79
N ILE A 648 -27.10 -2.20 6.03
CA ILE A 648 -28.35 -2.00 6.76
C ILE A 648 -28.00 -1.30 8.08
N ARG A 649 -28.05 0.04 8.05
CA ARG A 649 -27.78 0.94 9.18
C ARG A 649 -29.02 1.81 9.45
N ASP A 650 -29.23 2.22 10.70
CA ASP A 650 -30.26 3.18 11.06
C ASP A 650 -29.81 4.63 10.82
N ALA A 651 -30.71 5.60 11.05
CA ALA A 651 -30.42 7.03 10.87
C ALA A 651 -29.37 7.59 11.84
N ALA A 652 -28.98 6.84 12.88
CA ALA A 652 -27.88 7.15 13.80
C ALA A 652 -26.59 6.40 13.41
N GLY A 653 -26.54 5.78 12.21
CA GLY A 653 -25.39 5.06 11.68
C GLY A 653 -25.18 3.67 12.29
N ARG A 654 -26.10 3.15 13.10
CA ARG A 654 -25.94 1.89 13.85
C ARG A 654 -26.52 0.73 13.05
N SER A 655 -25.89 -0.43 13.07
CA SER A 655 -26.50 -1.65 12.52
C SER A 655 -27.17 -2.48 13.62
N TYR A 656 -28.08 -3.35 13.21
CA TYR A 656 -28.79 -4.28 14.11
C TYR A 656 -28.55 -5.74 13.71
N GLY A 657 -28.34 -6.60 14.71
CA GLY A 657 -28.21 -8.05 14.54
C GLY A 657 -28.99 -8.82 15.61
N THR A 658 -29.61 -9.95 15.23
CA THR A 658 -30.26 -10.85 16.18
C THR A 658 -29.53 -12.19 16.24
N GLY A 659 -28.72 -12.35 17.28
CA GLY A 659 -28.02 -13.59 17.57
C GLY A 659 -28.92 -14.59 18.28
N ARG A 660 -28.74 -15.88 17.98
CA ARG A 660 -29.48 -16.98 18.61
C ARG A 660 -28.59 -18.20 18.82
N ARG A 661 -28.71 -18.84 19.99
CA ARG A 661 -27.98 -20.07 20.35
C ARG A 661 -28.83 -20.93 21.29
N LYS A 662 -29.26 -22.12 20.85
CA LYS A 662 -30.23 -22.95 21.61
C LYS A 662 -31.48 -22.11 21.97
N THR A 663 -31.71 -21.85 23.27
CA THR A 663 -32.77 -20.98 23.83
C THR A 663 -32.32 -19.54 24.11
N ALA A 664 -31.03 -19.21 23.99
CA ALA A 664 -30.51 -17.86 24.14
C ALA A 664 -30.77 -17.01 22.89
N VAL A 665 -31.17 -15.76 23.11
CA VAL A 665 -31.41 -14.76 22.07
C VAL A 665 -30.74 -13.45 22.48
N ALA A 666 -29.84 -12.95 21.63
CA ALA A 666 -29.17 -11.67 21.76
C ALA A 666 -29.71 -10.69 20.72
N ARG A 667 -30.06 -9.47 21.13
CA ARG A 667 -30.37 -8.33 20.25
C ARG A 667 -29.19 -7.38 20.34
N VAL A 668 -28.46 -7.21 19.24
CA VAL A 668 -27.22 -6.44 19.19
C VAL A 668 -27.46 -5.17 18.37
N TRP A 669 -27.21 -4.02 18.99
CA TRP A 669 -26.99 -2.76 18.30
C TRP A 669 -25.50 -2.50 18.24
N LEU A 670 -24.98 -2.22 17.04
CA LEU A 670 -23.56 -2.02 16.80
C LEU A 670 -23.33 -0.63 16.20
N ALA A 671 -22.44 0.15 16.79
CA ALA A 671 -22.11 1.51 16.38
C ALA A 671 -20.59 1.69 16.35
N PRO A 672 -20.03 2.55 15.48
CA PRO A 672 -18.63 2.94 15.59
C PRO A 672 -18.33 3.50 17.00
N GLY A 673 -17.24 3.06 17.62
CA GLY A 673 -16.93 3.42 19.01
C GLY A 673 -15.76 2.60 19.60
N PRO A 674 -15.20 3.04 20.75
CA PRO A 674 -13.89 2.61 21.25
C PRO A 674 -13.82 1.19 21.87
N GLY A 675 -14.72 0.27 21.50
CA GLY A 675 -14.76 -1.09 22.06
C GLY A 675 -15.46 -1.23 23.41
N GLU A 676 -16.20 -0.22 23.89
CA GLU A 676 -16.90 -0.25 25.17
C GLU A 676 -18.20 -1.07 25.11
N HIS A 677 -18.09 -2.38 24.86
CA HIS A 677 -19.23 -3.27 24.72
C HIS A 677 -20.02 -3.41 26.03
N LYS A 678 -21.36 -3.41 25.94
CA LYS A 678 -22.28 -3.53 27.08
C LYS A 678 -23.30 -4.63 26.85
N VAL A 679 -23.57 -5.42 27.88
CA VAL A 679 -24.51 -6.54 27.89
C VAL A 679 -25.52 -6.35 29.02
N ASN A 680 -26.81 -6.30 28.67
CA ASN A 680 -27.92 -6.04 29.59
C ASN A 680 -27.69 -4.82 30.52
N GLY A 681 -27.09 -3.75 29.96
CA GLY A 681 -26.80 -2.49 30.64
C GLY A 681 -25.47 -2.43 31.41
N ARG A 682 -24.77 -3.56 31.61
CA ARG A 682 -23.45 -3.62 32.28
C ARG A 682 -22.31 -3.70 31.25
N PRO A 683 -21.05 -3.38 31.59
CA PRO A 683 -19.88 -3.75 30.80
C PRO A 683 -19.87 -5.26 30.47
N TYR A 684 -19.36 -5.65 29.31
CA TYR A 684 -19.41 -7.05 28.85
C TYR A 684 -18.56 -7.99 29.72
N ASP A 685 -17.47 -7.45 30.27
CA ASP A 685 -16.51 -8.05 31.18
C ASP A 685 -17.12 -8.30 32.58
N GLU A 686 -17.82 -7.31 33.15
CA GLU A 686 -18.63 -7.49 34.36
C GLU A 686 -19.77 -8.52 34.15
N TYR A 687 -20.33 -8.61 32.94
CA TYR A 687 -21.43 -9.52 32.63
C TYR A 687 -20.97 -10.96 32.37
N PHE A 688 -19.79 -11.12 31.77
CA PHE A 688 -19.19 -12.40 31.42
C PHE A 688 -17.89 -12.60 32.21
N SER A 689 -18.00 -12.96 33.48
CA SER A 689 -16.89 -13.12 34.44
C SER A 689 -15.91 -14.27 34.17
N SER A 690 -15.81 -14.78 32.93
CA SER A 690 -14.91 -15.87 32.53
C SER A 690 -14.24 -15.49 31.21
N PRO A 691 -12.89 -15.46 31.10
CA PRO A 691 -12.19 -15.05 29.88
C PRO A 691 -12.63 -15.83 28.63
N THR A 692 -12.85 -17.14 28.75
CA THR A 692 -13.35 -17.97 27.64
C THR A 692 -14.70 -17.49 27.12
N VAL A 693 -15.57 -17.00 28.02
CA VAL A 693 -16.90 -16.46 27.70
C VAL A 693 -16.82 -15.02 27.18
N ARG A 694 -15.87 -14.21 27.69
CA ARG A 694 -15.51 -12.89 27.15
C ARG A 694 -15.06 -13.03 25.70
N GLY A 695 -14.04 -13.85 25.45
CA GLY A 695 -13.47 -14.18 24.15
C GLY A 695 -14.52 -14.66 23.15
N GLU A 696 -15.41 -15.57 23.56
CA GLU A 696 -16.55 -16.01 22.76
C GLU A 696 -17.42 -14.85 22.25
N MET A 697 -17.69 -13.82 23.06
CA MET A 697 -18.45 -12.65 22.60
C MET A 697 -17.65 -11.78 21.61
N VAL A 698 -16.37 -11.51 21.89
CA VAL A 698 -15.57 -10.53 21.13
C VAL A 698 -14.86 -11.10 19.89
N ALA A 699 -14.76 -12.43 19.75
CA ALA A 699 -14.16 -13.10 18.61
C ALA A 699 -14.56 -12.59 17.20
N PRO A 700 -15.80 -12.12 16.92
CA PRO A 700 -16.16 -11.55 15.63
C PRO A 700 -15.37 -10.29 15.27
N PHE A 701 -14.94 -9.50 16.26
CA PHE A 701 -14.14 -8.30 16.03
C PHE A 701 -12.71 -8.66 15.63
N PHE A 702 -12.12 -9.69 16.24
CA PHE A 702 -10.82 -10.24 15.83
C PHE A 702 -10.88 -10.81 14.41
N VAL A 703 -11.85 -11.68 14.12
CA VAL A 703 -12.03 -12.31 12.80
C VAL A 703 -12.32 -11.32 11.67
N SER A 704 -12.73 -10.08 11.98
CA SER A 704 -13.01 -9.04 10.97
C SER A 704 -12.02 -7.87 10.98
N ASP A 705 -10.94 -7.93 11.77
CA ASP A 705 -9.99 -6.84 11.99
C ASP A 705 -10.66 -5.51 12.46
N THR A 706 -11.74 -5.63 13.25
CA THR A 706 -12.53 -4.48 13.75
C THR A 706 -12.44 -4.25 15.27
N VAL A 707 -11.47 -4.87 15.93
CA VAL A 707 -11.17 -4.68 17.37
C VAL A 707 -10.97 -3.19 17.68
N GLY A 708 -11.70 -2.68 18.68
CA GLY A 708 -11.66 -1.27 19.09
C GLY A 708 -12.32 -0.26 18.12
N LEU A 709 -12.88 -0.71 16.99
CA LEU A 709 -13.57 0.16 16.03
C LEU A 709 -15.08 0.30 16.27
N PHE A 710 -15.69 -0.65 17.00
CA PHE A 710 -17.12 -0.66 17.28
C PHE A 710 -17.44 -0.86 18.77
N THR A 711 -18.43 -0.12 19.25
CA THR A 711 -19.13 -0.39 20.50
C THR A 711 -20.39 -1.23 20.21
N ALA A 712 -20.61 -2.28 21.02
CA ALA A 712 -21.77 -3.15 20.90
C ALA A 712 -22.66 -3.05 22.15
N VAL A 713 -23.95 -2.77 21.97
CA VAL A 713 -24.95 -2.78 23.04
C VAL A 713 -25.87 -3.96 22.84
N VAL A 714 -25.92 -4.87 23.81
CA VAL A 714 -26.55 -6.19 23.66
C VAL A 714 -27.60 -6.45 24.73
N ASP A 715 -28.85 -6.65 24.34
CA ASP A 715 -29.86 -7.29 25.20
C ASP A 715 -29.78 -8.80 24.98
N VAL A 716 -29.42 -9.59 25.98
CA VAL A 716 -29.37 -11.06 25.86
C VAL A 716 -30.23 -11.74 26.92
N ARG A 717 -31.04 -12.71 26.49
CA ARG A 717 -31.95 -13.45 27.38
C ARG A 717 -32.09 -14.92 26.99
N GLY A 718 -32.35 -15.76 27.99
CA GLY A 718 -32.51 -17.21 27.83
C GLY A 718 -31.19 -17.96 27.75
N GLY A 719 -31.20 -19.24 28.10
CA GLY A 719 -29.99 -20.06 28.21
C GLY A 719 -29.05 -19.65 29.35
N GLY A 720 -28.02 -20.46 29.62
CA GLY A 720 -26.94 -20.12 30.55
C GLY A 720 -25.86 -19.26 29.89
N ILE A 721 -24.99 -18.67 30.71
CA ILE A 721 -23.98 -17.66 30.36
C ILE A 721 -23.17 -17.97 29.08
N SER A 722 -22.55 -19.14 28.96
CA SER A 722 -21.83 -19.54 27.72
C SER A 722 -22.73 -19.56 26.47
N GLY A 723 -23.99 -20.00 26.61
CA GLY A 723 -24.98 -19.95 25.53
C GLY A 723 -25.41 -18.52 25.18
N GLN A 724 -25.38 -17.60 26.14
CA GLN A 724 -25.64 -16.18 25.92
C GLN A 724 -24.48 -15.52 25.18
N ALA A 725 -23.22 -15.75 25.58
CA ALA A 725 -22.05 -15.25 24.85
C ALA A 725 -21.98 -15.78 23.40
N GLN A 726 -22.25 -17.07 23.17
CA GLN A 726 -22.36 -17.63 21.82
C GLN A 726 -23.56 -17.06 21.03
N ALA A 727 -24.63 -16.59 21.69
CA ALA A 727 -25.67 -15.80 21.04
C ALA A 727 -25.17 -14.37 20.73
N CYS A 728 -24.43 -13.72 21.62
CA CYS A 728 -23.80 -12.42 21.38
C CYS A 728 -22.84 -12.50 20.17
N ARG A 729 -21.95 -13.50 20.12
CA ARG A 729 -21.03 -13.78 18.98
C ARG A 729 -21.74 -13.77 17.64
N HIS A 730 -22.81 -14.56 17.54
CA HIS A 730 -23.64 -14.67 16.34
C HIS A 730 -24.38 -13.35 16.05
N GLY A 731 -24.90 -12.66 17.07
CA GLY A 731 -25.59 -11.37 16.92
C GLY A 731 -24.68 -10.24 16.47
N ILE A 732 -23.47 -10.16 17.01
CA ILE A 732 -22.41 -9.23 16.63
C ILE A 732 -21.94 -9.54 15.20
N SER A 733 -21.76 -10.81 14.84
CA SER A 733 -21.41 -11.20 13.47
C SER A 733 -22.49 -10.76 12.45
N VAL A 734 -23.77 -10.93 12.80
CA VAL A 734 -24.89 -10.44 11.98
C VAL A 734 -24.93 -8.91 11.97
N ALA A 735 -24.66 -8.22 13.09
CA ALA A 735 -24.59 -6.77 13.12
C ALA A 735 -23.41 -6.23 12.30
N LEU A 736 -22.24 -6.90 12.31
CA LEU A 736 -21.08 -6.56 11.47
C LEU A 736 -21.40 -6.72 9.99
N GLN A 737 -21.85 -7.89 9.52
CA GLN A 737 -22.20 -8.07 8.10
C GLN A 737 -23.42 -7.24 7.62
N ASN A 738 -24.22 -6.72 8.56
CA ASN A 738 -25.26 -5.72 8.28
C ASN A 738 -24.70 -4.30 8.29
N TYR A 739 -23.69 -4.00 9.12
CA TYR A 739 -22.99 -2.71 9.09
C TYR A 739 -22.25 -2.56 7.77
N ASP A 740 -21.47 -3.56 7.38
CA ASP A 740 -20.81 -3.63 6.09
C ASP A 740 -20.72 -5.09 5.58
N PRO A 741 -21.27 -5.39 4.40
CA PRO A 741 -21.12 -6.70 3.77
C PRO A 741 -19.67 -7.16 3.60
N VAL A 742 -18.67 -6.27 3.60
CA VAL A 742 -17.24 -6.61 3.48
C VAL A 742 -16.74 -7.52 4.61
N PHE A 743 -17.33 -7.46 5.81
CA PHE A 743 -16.95 -8.35 6.92
C PHE A 743 -17.48 -9.79 6.76
N ARG A 744 -18.43 -10.02 5.83
CA ARG A 744 -19.09 -11.31 5.68
C ARG A 744 -18.16 -12.49 5.35
N PRO A 745 -17.14 -12.39 4.46
CA PRO A 745 -16.33 -13.54 4.07
C PRO A 745 -15.61 -14.17 5.27
N ALA A 746 -14.92 -13.36 6.08
CA ALA A 746 -14.21 -13.85 7.26
C ALA A 746 -15.17 -14.39 8.34
N LEU A 747 -16.26 -13.67 8.62
CA LEU A 747 -17.30 -14.12 9.56
C LEU A 747 -18.06 -15.39 9.08
N LYS A 748 -18.09 -15.66 7.77
CA LYS A 748 -18.58 -16.93 7.20
C LYS A 748 -17.53 -18.03 7.37
N ALA A 749 -16.25 -17.76 7.10
CA ALA A 749 -15.16 -18.71 7.22
C ALA A 749 -14.98 -19.22 8.66
N ALA A 750 -15.04 -18.34 9.66
CA ALA A 750 -15.03 -18.73 11.08
C ALA A 750 -16.36 -19.36 11.57
N GLY A 751 -17.36 -19.52 10.69
CA GLY A 751 -18.65 -20.14 11.02
C GLY A 751 -19.58 -19.32 11.94
N TYR A 752 -19.22 -18.08 12.32
CA TYR A 752 -19.98 -17.29 13.29
C TYR A 752 -21.35 -16.80 12.78
N LEU A 753 -21.58 -16.84 11.46
CA LEU A 753 -22.87 -16.57 10.82
C LEU A 753 -23.80 -17.79 10.74
N THR A 754 -23.43 -18.93 11.34
CA THR A 754 -24.23 -20.16 11.35
C THR A 754 -24.93 -20.36 12.71
N ARG A 755 -26.26 -20.52 12.69
CA ARG A 755 -27.07 -20.73 13.90
C ARG A 755 -27.12 -22.21 14.30
N ASP A 756 -26.46 -22.58 15.41
CA ASP A 756 -26.75 -23.86 16.08
C ASP A 756 -28.07 -23.77 16.88
N SER A 757 -29.11 -24.38 16.29
CA SER A 757 -30.50 -24.39 16.72
C SER A 757 -30.85 -25.48 17.74
N ARG A 758 -29.92 -26.38 18.12
CA ARG A 758 -30.20 -27.55 18.95
C ARG A 758 -30.73 -27.16 20.34
N ILE A 759 -31.94 -27.60 20.69
CA ILE A 759 -32.58 -27.39 22.00
C ILE A 759 -32.57 -28.71 22.78
N VAL A 760 -32.35 -28.64 24.09
CA VAL A 760 -32.46 -29.82 24.97
C VAL A 760 -33.95 -30.16 25.14
N GLU A 761 -34.34 -31.30 24.60
CA GLU A 761 -35.71 -31.84 24.73
C GLU A 761 -36.09 -32.02 26.21
N ARG A 762 -37.31 -31.62 26.61
CA ARG A 762 -37.74 -31.69 28.01
C ARG A 762 -37.77 -33.14 28.52
N LYS A 763 -37.44 -33.34 29.80
CA LYS A 763 -37.61 -34.63 30.49
C LYS A 763 -39.08 -35.06 30.39
N LYS A 764 -39.34 -36.19 29.72
CA LYS A 764 -40.67 -36.79 29.63
C LYS A 764 -41.02 -37.47 30.97
N PRO A 765 -42.30 -37.47 31.41
CA PRO A 765 -42.73 -38.24 32.58
C PRO A 765 -42.28 -39.71 32.47
N GLY A 766 -41.91 -40.33 33.60
CA GLY A 766 -41.41 -41.72 33.62
C GLY A 766 -40.03 -41.94 32.96
N LYS A 767 -39.33 -40.89 32.52
CA LYS A 767 -37.94 -40.96 32.02
C LYS A 767 -36.98 -40.25 32.97
N ALA A 768 -35.72 -40.70 33.04
CA ALA A 768 -34.68 -40.14 33.89
C ALA A 768 -34.10 -38.83 33.33
N LYS A 769 -33.85 -38.78 32.01
CA LYS A 769 -33.52 -37.56 31.24
C LYS A 769 -34.46 -37.46 30.02
N ALA A 770 -34.24 -36.49 29.12
CA ALA A 770 -35.02 -36.26 27.89
C ALA A 770 -35.49 -37.53 27.16
N ARG A 771 -34.56 -38.46 26.91
CA ARG A 771 -34.81 -39.75 26.24
C ARG A 771 -34.43 -41.00 27.07
N LYS A 772 -33.54 -40.87 28.07
CA LYS A 772 -33.09 -41.99 28.91
C LYS A 772 -34.22 -42.46 29.84
N SER A 773 -34.73 -43.68 29.61
CA SER A 773 -35.61 -44.39 30.55
C SER A 773 -34.90 -44.68 31.87
N PHE A 774 -35.66 -44.96 32.93
CA PHE A 774 -35.10 -45.75 34.04
C PHE A 774 -34.82 -47.17 33.52
N ALA A 775 -33.66 -47.72 33.82
CA ALA A 775 -33.34 -49.12 33.49
C ALA A 775 -34.03 -50.03 34.51
N TRP A 776 -34.68 -51.09 34.04
CA TRP A 776 -35.33 -52.08 34.89
C TRP A 776 -34.29 -53.14 35.26
N VAL A 777 -34.01 -53.30 36.55
CA VAL A 777 -33.07 -54.32 37.06
C VAL A 777 -33.91 -55.37 37.79
N LYS A 778 -33.88 -56.61 37.31
CA LYS A 778 -34.45 -57.73 38.08
C LYS A 778 -33.63 -57.92 39.36
N ARG A 779 -34.33 -58.07 40.47
CA ARG A 779 -33.86 -58.78 41.66
C ARG A 779 -34.25 -60.25 41.54
#